data_AF-A0A957S5L1-F1
#
_entry.id   AF-A0A957S5L1-F1
#
_cell.length_a   1.000
_cell.length_b   1.000
_cell.length_c   1.000
_cell.angle_alpha   90.00
_cell.angle_beta   90.00
_cell.angle_gamma   90.00
#
_symmetry.space_group_name_H-M   'P 1'
#
loop_
_entity.id
_entity.type
_entity.pdbx_description
1 polymer ?
#
loop_
_entity_poly.entity_id
_entity_poly.type
_entity_poly.pdbx_seq_one_letter_code
_entity_poly.pdbx_strand_id
1 'polypeptide(L)'
;MEPAYFIENRYSFVVDSLRHVTQPNYEVDSPESSFERSIQRQLAAANRLLMTGKYSAALSEYRHIRGLIAATMRPQLGVVNGIFVDHLKFDLTRFAQPLVALSAEMLTKTPPARSALPDSFRATEIDLPQNIRKQFVTYENAGINVEKSELGALLDRANDHVKNDRFAEAGRLFNQIADQSDDRSLKAAALHDMAVMQERAGHRDKAIQTMTQSAEAFARADDHSNQAVALTALAGIQVRGEDTDSATTTLKRVTALQKDHNLFPIVTGRAWGTETGNPDLPLFAGTPSRHLNPTLLATTTLPLAGRRTRGTLGGATVVEATNLVPSVDELKSQPVNLLAATLFGQGKSAKQMTIVDSSETAHRVRLDANASNDLGDFYATLKETRDVGLLMGYLASPTTTVAYLTHLYSWVLPMAIGDCLAALGTYEEAEKEYLYTLNYPFLNQVVESVNLWLRLAELYLDWGDRLYRQARNDVSEYGKAREQYEKVLRLDNTINGNSPLYRSTAFSAMKSRATQAIQAVFVNGGSSNENPRVQMALWRARHQLFKIDNELNFIGLGVHIPPFSFEYLQNLARYFAQHASQVEQMYIQFKSTAENEELREDQMAQQATLAAASVELEQRGLGEAHEGLDVAQANLNYTDVQLDNATTLRDQFNSVKAELQEISRLQAWAGSASNDEVNLNVTHATYYSADSKPRSHVLFDLANRRAQISNDIESTRLQNEVNSANAYKAVAEQQRQQALARIEVAEQRVAIAQLQQQHAEENLEFLTGREFSSAMWYNLAREARRFVQRYLDMAIEVATMMEKAYEAETGRDLRKIKFEYGLDRLNGLLGADALLLDIDYFSLDHVRTKAKKAQMKQVISMADAYPAAFNRLIESGQTFFETTLDYFDRRYPGFYLQKVKQVELLFVGLNGTEGVHGTLRNIGLSKFRQKSGAIVDQSYPADVMPLTEYNVKQDAIVFQLDSKELRLFENNGIATMWQLDLPLATNSFDLGQILDIQLVLYYDGFFDASLEQQIVAALPNSGSAARALGLRLYAPDELFFLKSQGDGQLEISPSLFPANQVNPRLTRYKLQVVGEAAAVDGLKVRVDFDSLGSSHTFTLDSSGSADDSDFGDPIGESLFETWRFTIDEAENPGTDLTMIEDIALYVEYDFDYRS
;
A
#
# COMPACT_ATOMS: atom_id res chain seq x y z
N MET A 1 16.49 -5.09 -25.54
CA MET A 1 16.95 -4.90 -24.15
C MET A 1 15.80 -4.28 -23.38
N GLU A 2 15.36 -4.90 -22.29
CA GLU A 2 14.42 -4.25 -21.38
C GLU A 2 15.07 -2.94 -20.84
N PRO A 3 14.33 -1.82 -20.79
CA PRO A 3 14.84 -0.58 -20.19
C PRO A 3 15.24 -0.78 -18.73
N ALA A 4 16.33 -0.14 -18.30
CA ALA A 4 16.92 -0.35 -16.96
C ALA A 4 15.96 -0.08 -15.79
N TYR A 5 14.95 0.77 -15.98
CA TYR A 5 13.96 1.13 -14.96
C TYR A 5 12.83 0.07 -14.76
N PHE A 6 12.78 -1.00 -15.55
CA PHE A 6 11.74 -2.05 -15.38
C PHE A 6 11.85 -2.74 -14.01
N ILE A 7 13.07 -2.97 -13.55
CA ILE A 7 13.36 -3.56 -12.23
C ILE A 7 12.84 -2.63 -11.12
N GLU A 8 13.02 -1.32 -11.28
CA GLU A 8 12.54 -0.31 -10.32
C GLU A 8 11.01 -0.31 -10.20
N ASN A 9 10.30 -0.53 -11.31
CA ASN A 9 8.84 -0.58 -11.32
C ASN A 9 8.26 -1.92 -10.84
N ARG A 10 9.02 -3.01 -10.92
CA ARG A 10 8.61 -4.33 -10.41
C ARG A 10 8.76 -4.45 -8.89
N TYR A 11 9.69 -3.70 -8.30
CA TYR A 11 9.94 -3.75 -6.86
C TYR A 11 8.83 -3.08 -6.05
N SER A 12 8.33 -3.80 -5.05
CA SER A 12 7.44 -3.26 -4.02
C SER A 12 7.81 -3.83 -2.67
N PHE A 13 7.88 -2.98 -1.65
CA PHE A 13 8.07 -3.41 -0.27
C PHE A 13 6.74 -3.85 0.40
N VAL A 14 5.59 -3.63 -0.25
CA VAL A 14 4.27 -4.15 0.16
C VAL A 14 3.75 -5.08 -0.92
N VAL A 15 3.44 -6.33 -0.55
CA VAL A 15 3.05 -7.37 -1.49
C VAL A 15 1.84 -8.12 -0.96
N ASP A 16 0.95 -8.49 -1.87
CA ASP A 16 -0.20 -9.35 -1.56
C ASP A 16 0.29 -10.78 -1.29
N SER A 17 0.20 -11.20 -0.03
CA SER A 17 0.76 -12.44 0.48
C SER A 17 -0.08 -13.69 0.16
N LEU A 18 -1.23 -13.53 -0.52
CA LEU A 18 -2.10 -14.67 -0.86
C LEU A 18 -1.39 -15.74 -1.72
N ARG A 19 -0.29 -15.39 -2.41
CA ARG A 19 0.42 -16.31 -3.29
C ARG A 19 1.51 -17.17 -2.64
N HIS A 20 1.92 -16.90 -1.40
CA HIS A 20 3.16 -17.48 -0.85
C HIS A 20 3.06 -18.23 0.48
N VAL A 21 1.89 -18.28 1.12
CA VAL A 21 1.69 -19.14 2.31
C VAL A 21 1.12 -20.49 1.88
N THR A 22 1.79 -21.15 0.94
CA THR A 22 1.43 -22.51 0.54
C THR A 22 2.14 -23.50 1.45
N GLN A 23 1.32 -24.26 2.20
CA GLN A 23 1.61 -25.41 3.05
C GLN A 23 1.80 -25.11 4.55
N PRO A 24 0.73 -25.23 5.36
CA PRO A 24 0.86 -25.48 6.78
C PRO A 24 1.26 -26.95 6.96
N ASN A 25 2.55 -27.28 6.86
CA ASN A 25 3.03 -28.46 7.58
C ASN A 25 2.99 -28.11 9.07
N TYR A 26 2.09 -28.75 9.83
CA TYR A 26 2.00 -28.57 11.28
C TYR A 26 3.21 -29.22 11.96
N GLU A 27 4.32 -28.49 12.00
CA GLU A 27 5.44 -28.78 12.90
C GLU A 27 5.08 -28.33 14.32
N VAL A 28 5.51 -29.09 15.32
CA VAL A 28 5.38 -28.73 16.74
C VAL A 28 6.07 -27.39 16.94
N ASP A 29 5.29 -26.34 17.23
CA ASP A 29 5.84 -25.00 17.34
C ASP A 29 6.80 -24.89 18.52
N SER A 30 8.08 -24.61 18.23
CA SER A 30 8.98 -24.06 19.24
C SER A 30 8.62 -22.59 19.48
N PRO A 31 9.01 -21.98 20.62
CA PRO A 31 8.81 -20.56 20.84
C PRO A 31 9.30 -19.68 19.68
N GLU A 32 10.40 -20.09 19.04
CA GLU A 32 11.00 -19.43 17.88
C GLU A 32 10.12 -19.56 16.63
N SER A 33 9.69 -20.77 16.23
CA SER A 33 8.84 -20.95 15.03
C SER A 33 7.47 -20.25 15.16
N SER A 34 6.94 -20.16 16.39
CA SER A 34 5.71 -19.43 16.67
C SER A 34 5.86 -17.92 16.41
N PHE A 35 7.01 -17.35 16.78
CA PHE A 35 7.34 -15.94 16.55
C PHE A 35 7.49 -15.66 15.05
N GLU A 36 8.23 -16.49 14.33
CA GLU A 36 8.43 -16.39 12.87
C GLU A 36 7.08 -16.32 12.11
N ARG A 37 6.20 -17.30 12.39
CA ARG A 37 4.88 -17.37 11.77
C ARG A 37 3.96 -16.20 12.18
N SER A 38 4.16 -15.63 13.37
CA SER A 38 3.36 -14.50 13.84
C SER A 38 3.67 -13.21 13.08
N ILE A 39 4.96 -12.92 12.85
CA ILE A 39 5.39 -11.74 12.08
C ILE A 39 4.86 -11.80 10.65
N GLN A 40 5.02 -12.94 9.97
CA GLN A 40 4.59 -13.08 8.58
C GLN A 40 3.07 -12.93 8.45
N ARG A 41 2.29 -13.53 9.38
CA ARG A 41 0.83 -13.39 9.42
C ARG A 41 0.36 -11.96 9.68
N GLN A 42 0.97 -11.28 10.66
CA GLN A 42 0.64 -9.88 10.95
C GLN A 42 1.04 -8.94 9.81
N LEU A 43 2.20 -9.17 9.19
CA LEU A 43 2.65 -8.39 8.03
C LEU A 43 1.71 -8.56 6.83
N ALA A 44 1.27 -9.79 6.56
CA ALA A 44 0.24 -10.09 5.57
C ALA A 44 -1.07 -9.34 5.84
N ALA A 45 -1.55 -9.39 7.10
CA ALA A 45 -2.75 -8.68 7.51
C ALA A 45 -2.61 -7.15 7.36
N ALA A 46 -1.48 -6.59 7.79
CA ALA A 46 -1.20 -5.16 7.66
C ALA A 46 -1.14 -4.72 6.18
N ASN A 47 -0.49 -5.50 5.31
CA ASN A 47 -0.45 -5.25 3.87
C ASN A 47 -1.86 -5.28 3.24
N ARG A 48 -2.73 -6.22 3.64
CA ARG A 48 -4.14 -6.26 3.21
C ARG A 48 -4.90 -5.02 3.66
N LEU A 49 -4.70 -4.57 4.90
CA LEU A 49 -5.33 -3.34 5.41
C LEU A 49 -4.86 -2.11 4.62
N LEU A 50 -3.57 -2.00 4.29
CA LEU A 50 -3.05 -0.91 3.47
C LEU A 50 -3.67 -0.93 2.06
N MET A 51 -3.70 -2.09 1.41
CA MET A 51 -4.24 -2.25 0.05
C MET A 51 -5.75 -2.01 -0.04
N THR A 52 -6.49 -2.27 1.05
CA THR A 52 -7.95 -2.05 1.13
C THR A 52 -8.33 -0.62 1.53
N GLY A 53 -7.33 0.25 1.79
CA GLY A 53 -7.50 1.66 2.15
C GLY A 53 -7.80 1.91 3.64
N LYS A 54 -7.58 0.92 4.51
CA LYS A 54 -7.79 1.01 5.97
C LYS A 54 -6.52 1.53 6.66
N TYR A 55 -6.08 2.74 6.30
CA TYR A 55 -4.76 3.29 6.67
C TYR A 55 -4.52 3.41 8.19
N SER A 56 -5.55 3.73 8.98
CA SER A 56 -5.42 3.84 10.44
C SER A 56 -5.18 2.49 11.12
N ALA A 57 -5.89 1.44 10.68
CA ALA A 57 -5.70 0.08 11.17
C ALA A 57 -4.36 -0.51 10.68
N ALA A 58 -4.01 -0.27 9.42
CA ALA A 58 -2.71 -0.67 8.88
C ALA A 58 -1.56 -0.02 9.68
N LEU A 59 -1.67 1.28 9.98
CA LEU A 59 -0.69 2.01 10.79
C LEU A 59 -0.51 1.40 12.18
N SER A 60 -1.60 1.00 12.87
CA SER A 60 -1.47 0.38 14.19
C SER A 60 -0.80 -0.99 14.11
N GLU A 61 -1.13 -1.80 13.11
CA GLU A 61 -0.52 -3.12 12.90
C GLU A 61 0.96 -3.01 12.54
N TYR A 62 1.36 -2.10 11.63
CA TYR A 62 2.78 -1.91 11.32
C TYR A 62 3.59 -1.41 12.52
N ARG A 63 3.02 -0.51 13.34
CA ARG A 63 3.65 -0.09 14.61
C ARG A 63 3.74 -1.23 15.61
N HIS A 64 2.73 -2.11 15.66
CA HIS A 64 2.75 -3.30 16.51
C HIS A 64 3.87 -4.26 16.11
N ILE A 65 3.99 -4.60 14.82
CA ILE A 65 5.06 -5.47 14.29
C ILE A 65 6.43 -4.86 14.58
N ARG A 66 6.60 -3.55 14.34
CA ARG A 66 7.86 -2.83 14.64
C ARG A 66 8.23 -2.93 16.13
N GLY A 67 7.23 -2.81 17.01
CA GLY A 67 7.39 -3.00 18.44
C GLY A 67 7.73 -4.44 18.84
N LEU A 68 7.11 -5.45 18.20
CA LEU A 68 7.42 -6.85 18.44
C LEU A 68 8.86 -7.19 18.07
N ILE A 69 9.34 -6.73 16.91
CA ILE A 69 10.74 -6.92 16.51
C ILE A 69 11.68 -6.23 17.49
N ALA A 70 11.37 -4.99 17.92
CA ALA A 70 12.18 -4.30 18.92
C ALA A 70 12.21 -5.01 20.29
N ALA A 71 11.09 -5.64 20.69
CA ALA A 71 10.96 -6.39 21.94
C ALA A 71 11.91 -7.59 22.01
N THR A 72 12.28 -8.17 20.87
CA THR A 72 13.21 -9.30 20.81
C THR A 72 14.61 -8.96 21.33
N MET A 73 15.06 -7.72 21.13
CA MET A 73 16.34 -7.26 21.67
C MET A 73 16.24 -6.89 23.15
N ARG A 74 15.16 -6.18 23.52
CA ARG A 74 14.90 -5.73 24.88
C ARG A 74 13.40 -5.79 25.14
N PRO A 75 12.92 -6.59 26.11
CA PRO A 75 11.48 -6.70 26.41
C PRO A 75 10.81 -5.36 26.74
N GLN A 76 11.57 -4.38 27.26
CA GLN A 76 11.11 -3.03 27.60
C GLN A 76 10.85 -2.14 26.36
N LEU A 77 11.31 -2.54 25.17
CA LEU A 77 11.06 -1.85 23.90
C LEU A 77 9.79 -2.35 23.18
N GLY A 78 9.12 -3.35 23.75
CA GLY A 78 7.81 -3.81 23.25
C GLY A 78 6.69 -2.82 23.55
N VAL A 79 5.49 -3.12 23.05
CA VAL A 79 4.30 -2.30 23.30
C VAL A 79 3.90 -2.44 24.77
N VAL A 80 4.22 -1.43 25.60
CA VAL A 80 3.81 -1.36 27.00
C VAL A 80 2.56 -0.49 27.11
N ASN A 81 1.43 -1.08 27.48
CA ASN A 81 0.17 -0.38 27.81
C ASN A 81 -0.37 0.58 26.72
N GLY A 82 -0.22 0.23 25.43
CA GLY A 82 -0.72 1.05 24.32
C GLY A 82 0.06 2.37 24.10
N ILE A 83 1.16 2.59 24.83
CA ILE A 83 2.10 3.69 24.58
C ILE A 83 3.12 3.20 23.56
N PHE A 84 3.11 3.80 22.37
CA PHE A 84 4.08 3.48 21.33
C PHE A 84 5.43 4.12 21.67
N VAL A 85 6.50 3.33 21.54
CA VAL A 85 7.87 3.84 21.63
C VAL A 85 8.13 4.74 20.41
N ASP A 86 8.75 5.89 20.65
CA ASP A 86 9.16 6.79 19.57
C ASP A 86 10.41 6.22 18.86
N HIS A 87 10.17 5.37 17.87
CA HIS A 87 11.22 4.65 17.16
C HIS A 87 12.14 5.56 16.34
N LEU A 88 11.71 6.79 16.02
CA LEU A 88 12.51 7.77 15.27
C LEU A 88 13.73 8.27 16.06
N LYS A 89 13.74 8.10 17.38
CA LYS A 89 14.88 8.47 18.26
C LYS A 89 16.01 7.45 18.24
N PHE A 90 15.79 6.25 17.72
CA PHE A 90 16.85 5.24 17.65
C PHE A 90 17.77 5.49 16.46
N ASP A 91 19.08 5.49 16.68
CA ASP A 91 20.08 5.55 15.62
C ASP A 91 20.16 4.19 14.90
N LEU A 92 19.62 4.10 13.68
CA LEU A 92 19.62 2.85 12.89
C LEU A 92 21.02 2.29 12.66
N THR A 93 22.05 3.13 12.58
CA THR A 93 23.43 2.65 12.37
C THR A 93 23.93 1.82 13.55
N ARG A 94 23.52 2.19 14.77
CA ARG A 94 23.82 1.47 16.01
C ARG A 94 22.85 0.32 16.27
N PHE A 95 21.65 0.38 15.70
CA PHE A 95 20.58 -0.59 15.90
C PHE A 95 20.65 -1.79 14.93
N ALA A 96 21.17 -1.58 13.71
CA ALA A 96 21.22 -2.61 12.67
C ALA A 96 22.15 -3.78 13.03
N GLN A 97 23.36 -3.51 13.53
CA GLN A 97 24.34 -4.56 13.88
C GLN A 97 23.83 -5.50 14.99
N PRO A 98 23.27 -5.01 16.12
CA PRO A 98 22.63 -5.87 17.11
C PRO A 98 21.47 -6.72 16.57
N LEU A 99 20.66 -6.18 15.66
CA LEU A 99 19.57 -6.95 15.02
C LEU A 99 20.11 -8.06 14.12
N VAL A 100 21.16 -7.82 13.35
CA VAL A 100 21.83 -8.85 12.53
C VAL A 100 22.38 -9.96 13.43
N ALA A 101 23.05 -9.60 14.54
CA ALA A 101 23.57 -10.58 15.49
C ALA A 101 22.45 -11.41 16.14
N LEU A 102 21.33 -10.78 16.50
CA LEU A 102 20.16 -11.46 17.07
C LEU A 102 19.47 -12.38 16.04
N SER A 103 19.29 -11.93 14.81
CA SER A 103 18.77 -12.76 13.71
C SER A 103 19.64 -13.98 13.48
N ALA A 104 20.97 -13.81 13.47
CA ALA A 104 21.90 -14.93 13.36
C ALA A 104 21.76 -15.91 14.54
N GLU A 105 21.64 -15.41 15.77
CA GLU A 105 21.39 -16.27 16.94
C GLU A 105 20.06 -17.02 16.84
N MET A 106 18.98 -16.37 16.41
CA MET A 106 17.68 -17.00 16.19
C MET A 106 17.77 -18.13 15.16
N LEU A 107 18.42 -17.88 14.02
CA LEU A 107 18.61 -18.88 12.96
C LEU A 107 19.39 -20.12 13.44
N THR A 108 20.35 -19.96 14.36
CA THR A 108 21.06 -21.14 14.92
C THR A 108 20.14 -22.06 15.73
N LYS A 109 19.12 -21.49 16.38
CA LYS A 109 18.14 -22.19 17.21
C LYS A 109 16.99 -22.76 16.40
N THR A 110 16.66 -22.18 15.25
CA THR A 110 15.61 -22.69 14.35
C THR A 110 15.95 -24.12 13.89
N PRO A 111 14.99 -25.07 13.96
CA PRO A 111 15.19 -26.43 13.47
C PRO A 111 15.44 -26.44 11.95
N PRO A 112 16.21 -27.41 11.41
CA PRO A 112 16.38 -27.54 9.96
C PRO A 112 15.05 -27.89 9.30
N ALA A 113 14.75 -27.25 8.18
CA ALA A 113 13.52 -27.49 7.44
C ALA A 113 13.53 -28.90 6.82
N ARG A 114 12.40 -29.63 6.88
CA ARG A 114 12.19 -30.76 5.96
C ARG A 114 12.14 -30.18 4.54
N SER A 115 12.90 -30.74 3.59
CA SER A 115 13.07 -30.17 2.24
C SER A 115 11.74 -29.77 1.59
N ALA A 116 11.77 -28.69 0.81
CA ALA A 116 10.60 -28.05 0.21
C ALA A 116 9.83 -28.95 -0.78
N LEU A 117 10.42 -30.07 -1.22
CA LEU A 117 9.76 -31.04 -2.09
C LEU A 117 9.01 -32.10 -1.27
N PRO A 118 7.74 -32.41 -1.60
CA PRO A 118 7.02 -33.54 -1.03
C PRO A 118 7.80 -34.85 -1.24
N ASP A 119 7.68 -35.79 -0.30
CA ASP A 119 8.38 -37.09 -0.40
C ASP A 119 8.00 -37.87 -1.68
N SER A 120 6.82 -37.61 -2.25
CA SER A 120 6.36 -38.15 -3.54
C SER A 120 7.18 -37.67 -4.75
N PHE A 121 7.76 -36.47 -4.71
CA PHE A 121 8.68 -35.95 -5.73
C PHE A 121 10.13 -36.41 -5.49
N ARG A 122 10.44 -36.91 -4.29
CA ARG A 122 11.73 -37.54 -3.95
C ARG A 122 11.74 -39.04 -4.21
N ALA A 123 10.69 -39.59 -4.82
CA ALA A 123 10.60 -41.01 -5.15
C ALA A 123 11.88 -41.46 -5.90
N THR A 124 12.61 -42.38 -5.28
CA THR A 124 13.86 -42.98 -5.77
C THR A 124 13.69 -43.78 -7.07
N GLU A 125 12.47 -43.87 -7.60
CA GLU A 125 12.11 -44.66 -8.78
C GLU A 125 12.31 -43.91 -10.12
N ILE A 126 12.49 -42.59 -10.13
CA ILE A 126 12.68 -41.80 -11.36
C ILE A 126 14.11 -41.24 -11.44
N ASP A 127 14.93 -41.81 -12.34
CA ASP A 127 16.29 -41.33 -12.60
C ASP A 127 16.25 -40.05 -13.46
N LEU A 128 16.14 -38.90 -12.79
CA LEU A 128 16.14 -37.59 -13.44
C LEU A 128 17.49 -37.33 -14.16
N PRO A 129 17.48 -36.83 -15.42
CA PRO A 129 18.68 -36.39 -16.13
C PRO A 129 19.56 -35.43 -15.31
N GLN A 130 20.89 -35.52 -15.44
CA GLN A 130 21.86 -34.75 -14.60
C GLN A 130 21.63 -33.23 -14.61
N ASN A 131 21.19 -32.67 -15.74
CA ASN A 131 20.86 -31.26 -15.87
C ASN A 131 19.65 -30.86 -15.02
N ILE A 132 18.63 -31.72 -14.95
CA ILE A 132 17.42 -31.49 -14.15
C ILE A 132 17.74 -31.69 -12.66
N ARG A 133 18.51 -32.72 -12.29
CA ARG A 133 18.99 -32.90 -10.91
C ARG A 133 19.74 -31.68 -10.37
N LYS A 134 20.64 -31.10 -11.17
CA LYS A 134 21.39 -29.90 -10.75
C LYS A 134 20.48 -28.71 -10.42
N GLN A 135 19.37 -28.56 -11.13
CA GLN A 135 18.38 -27.51 -10.83
C GLN A 135 17.62 -27.81 -9.53
N PHE A 136 17.20 -29.07 -9.32
CA PHE A 136 16.49 -29.45 -8.08
C PHE A 136 17.36 -29.37 -6.83
N VAL A 137 18.66 -29.69 -6.91
CA VAL A 137 19.58 -29.62 -5.75
C VAL A 137 19.63 -28.22 -5.13
N THR A 138 19.50 -27.15 -5.93
CA THR A 138 19.49 -25.77 -5.42
C THR A 138 18.26 -25.50 -4.55
N TYR A 139 17.08 -25.99 -4.97
CA TYR A 139 15.82 -25.82 -4.25
C TYR A 139 15.65 -26.81 -3.08
N GLU A 140 16.19 -28.04 -3.21
CA GLU A 140 16.25 -29.01 -2.10
C GLU A 140 17.06 -28.48 -0.91
N ASN A 141 18.10 -27.70 -1.20
CA ASN A 141 18.98 -27.10 -0.20
C ASN A 141 18.56 -25.69 0.23
N ALA A 142 17.42 -25.17 -0.24
CA ALA A 142 16.88 -23.89 0.22
C ALA A 142 16.38 -23.98 1.67
N GLY A 143 16.53 -22.90 2.45
CA GLY A 143 16.21 -22.88 3.88
C GLY A 143 17.36 -23.35 4.77
N ILE A 144 17.06 -23.68 6.02
CA ILE A 144 18.06 -24.18 6.97
C ILE A 144 18.26 -25.67 6.74
N ASN A 145 19.46 -26.02 6.30
CA ASN A 145 19.88 -27.39 6.09
C ASN A 145 21.09 -27.71 6.95
N VAL A 146 21.20 -28.98 7.29
CA VAL A 146 22.41 -29.51 7.93
C VAL A 146 23.39 -29.85 6.81
N GLU A 147 24.59 -29.28 6.82
CA GLU A 147 25.66 -29.63 5.89
C GLU A 147 26.02 -31.11 6.11
N LYS A 148 25.41 -32.00 5.31
CA LYS A 148 25.76 -33.41 5.29
C LYS A 148 27.09 -33.52 4.55
N SER A 149 28.13 -34.00 5.22
CA SER A 149 29.38 -34.38 4.53
C SER A 149 29.08 -35.42 3.45
N GLU A 150 29.92 -35.53 2.41
CA GLU A 150 29.75 -36.57 1.36
C GLU A 150 29.57 -37.97 1.97
N LEU A 151 30.24 -38.23 3.09
CA LEU A 151 30.13 -39.44 3.90
C LEU A 151 28.72 -39.64 4.48
N GLY A 152 28.05 -38.59 4.95
CA GLY A 152 26.67 -38.66 5.46
C GLY A 152 25.65 -38.96 4.37
N ALA A 153 25.82 -38.37 3.18
CA ALA A 153 24.94 -38.66 2.03
C ALA A 153 25.15 -40.07 1.46
N LEU A 154 26.38 -40.61 1.56
CA LEU A 154 26.65 -42.02 1.27
C LEU A 154 26.01 -42.93 2.32
N LEU A 155 26.02 -42.55 3.60
CA LEU A 155 25.46 -43.31 4.71
C LEU A 155 23.94 -43.42 4.64
N ASP A 156 23.25 -42.34 4.32
CA ASP A 156 21.79 -42.36 4.12
C ASP A 156 21.39 -43.27 2.95
N ARG A 157 22.09 -43.16 1.81
CA ARG A 157 21.88 -44.06 0.67
C ARG A 157 22.15 -45.51 1.06
N ALA A 158 23.22 -45.78 1.78
CA ALA A 158 23.53 -47.12 2.26
C ALA A 158 22.39 -47.67 3.12
N ASN A 159 21.88 -46.89 4.08
CA ASN A 159 20.76 -47.26 4.95
C ASN A 159 19.44 -47.44 4.19
N ASP A 160 19.16 -46.64 3.17
CA ASP A 160 17.96 -46.81 2.34
C ASP A 160 18.06 -48.07 1.46
N HIS A 161 19.25 -48.40 0.96
CA HIS A 161 19.48 -49.71 0.32
C HIS A 161 19.30 -50.87 1.30
N VAL A 162 19.65 -50.70 2.59
CA VAL A 162 19.36 -51.71 3.63
C VAL A 162 17.85 -51.88 3.86
N LYS A 163 17.10 -50.78 3.95
CA LYS A 163 15.63 -50.81 4.15
C LYS A 163 14.88 -51.46 2.98
N ASN A 164 15.45 -51.37 1.78
CA ASN A 164 14.89 -51.93 0.54
C ASN A 164 15.48 -53.32 0.18
N ASP A 165 16.11 -54.01 1.13
CA ASP A 165 16.73 -55.34 0.97
C ASP A 165 17.81 -55.46 -0.13
N ARG A 166 18.42 -54.34 -0.54
CA ARG A 166 19.50 -54.28 -1.56
C ARG A 166 20.89 -54.36 -0.93
N PHE A 167 21.19 -55.47 -0.26
CA PHE A 167 22.38 -55.62 0.60
C PHE A 167 23.73 -55.52 -0.14
N ALA A 168 23.83 -56.00 -1.38
CA ALA A 168 25.08 -55.94 -2.15
C ALA A 168 25.46 -54.51 -2.56
N GLU A 169 24.47 -53.67 -2.83
CA GLU A 169 24.65 -52.25 -3.16
C GLU A 169 24.99 -51.44 -1.90
N ALA A 170 24.27 -51.71 -0.79
CA ALA A 170 24.58 -51.12 0.52
C ALA A 170 26.02 -51.43 0.96
N GLY A 171 26.49 -52.67 0.80
CA GLY A 171 27.85 -53.07 1.14
C GLY A 171 28.95 -52.32 0.35
N ARG A 172 28.69 -51.98 -0.92
CA ARG A 172 29.63 -51.16 -1.72
C ARG A 172 29.71 -49.72 -1.21
N LEU A 173 28.57 -49.16 -0.83
CA LEU A 173 28.50 -47.81 -0.28
C LEU A 173 29.19 -47.73 1.09
N PHE A 174 29.00 -48.72 1.97
CA PHE A 174 29.75 -48.78 3.23
C PHE A 174 31.26 -48.95 3.04
N ASN A 175 31.70 -49.70 2.01
CA ASN A 175 33.12 -49.75 1.65
C ASN A 175 33.66 -48.39 1.22
N GLN A 176 32.90 -47.68 0.39
CA GLN A 176 33.26 -46.33 -0.04
C GLN A 176 33.34 -45.36 1.15
N ILE A 177 32.43 -45.48 2.13
CA ILE A 177 32.47 -44.70 3.38
C ILE A 177 33.72 -45.04 4.19
N ALA A 178 34.08 -46.32 4.32
CA ALA A 178 35.29 -46.74 5.03
C ALA A 178 36.59 -46.26 4.36
N ASP A 179 36.60 -46.18 3.02
CA ASP A 179 37.74 -45.70 2.24
C ASP A 179 37.90 -44.18 2.32
N GLN A 180 36.79 -43.44 2.34
CA GLN A 180 36.76 -41.97 2.33
C GLN A 180 36.77 -41.34 3.74
N SER A 181 36.60 -42.12 4.81
CA SER A 181 36.54 -41.59 6.18
C SER A 181 37.93 -41.40 6.81
N ASP A 182 38.20 -40.18 7.26
CA ASP A 182 39.38 -39.82 8.06
C ASP A 182 39.20 -40.15 9.57
N ASP A 183 37.96 -40.34 10.03
CA ASP A 183 37.64 -40.70 11.41
C ASP A 183 37.83 -42.21 11.60
N ARG A 184 38.74 -42.58 12.51
CA ARG A 184 39.10 -43.98 12.78
C ARG A 184 37.92 -44.79 13.31
N SER A 185 37.05 -44.20 14.11
CA SER A 185 35.88 -44.87 14.69
C SER A 185 34.76 -45.02 13.66
N LEU A 186 34.52 -43.99 12.83
CA LEU A 186 33.55 -44.07 11.74
C LEU A 186 33.98 -45.07 10.66
N LYS A 187 35.28 -45.12 10.33
CA LYS A 187 35.85 -46.12 9.43
C LYS A 187 35.66 -47.54 9.95
N ALA A 188 35.91 -47.75 11.25
CA ALA A 188 35.69 -49.05 11.89
C ALA A 188 34.20 -49.46 11.89
N ALA A 189 33.30 -48.50 12.10
CA ALA A 189 31.85 -48.70 12.06
C ALA A 189 31.31 -48.97 10.64
N ALA A 190 31.86 -48.30 9.63
CA ALA A 190 31.51 -48.56 8.23
C ALA A 190 31.94 -49.96 7.80
N LEU A 191 33.12 -50.43 8.23
CA LEU A 191 33.57 -51.82 8.03
C LEU A 191 32.68 -52.83 8.78
N HIS A 192 32.21 -52.48 9.98
CA HIS A 192 31.25 -53.32 10.72
C HIS A 192 29.98 -53.52 9.90
N ASP A 193 29.35 -52.43 9.48
CA ASP A 193 28.07 -52.48 8.77
C ASP A 193 28.21 -53.10 7.38
N MET A 194 29.34 -52.89 6.71
CA MET A 194 29.70 -53.60 5.47
C MET A 194 29.74 -55.12 5.69
N ALA A 195 30.33 -55.60 6.77
CA ALA A 195 30.38 -57.02 7.08
C ALA A 195 28.99 -57.61 7.37
N VAL A 196 28.11 -56.85 8.05
CA VAL A 196 26.70 -57.23 8.23
C VAL A 196 25.98 -57.34 6.88
N MET A 197 26.21 -56.39 5.97
CA MET A 197 25.61 -56.43 4.63
C MET A 197 26.12 -57.61 3.79
N GLN A 198 27.42 -57.93 3.88
CA GLN A 198 27.99 -59.09 3.20
C GLN A 198 27.43 -60.41 3.73
N GLU A 199 27.17 -60.52 5.03
CA GLU A 199 26.50 -61.69 5.61
C GLU A 199 25.08 -61.84 5.03
N ARG A 200 24.29 -60.75 5.05
CA ARG A 200 22.92 -60.74 4.50
C ARG A 200 22.87 -60.98 2.99
N ALA A 201 23.92 -60.62 2.26
CA ALA A 201 24.09 -60.92 0.84
C ALA A 201 24.60 -62.35 0.55
N GLY A 202 24.81 -63.19 1.58
CA GLY A 202 25.24 -64.59 1.42
C GLY A 202 26.75 -64.80 1.26
N HIS A 203 27.57 -63.78 1.50
CA HIS A 203 29.04 -63.84 1.39
C HIS A 203 29.72 -63.97 2.76
N ARG A 204 29.46 -65.07 3.46
CA ARG A 204 29.90 -65.31 4.84
C ARG A 204 31.41 -65.20 5.07
N ASP A 205 32.25 -65.82 4.24
CA ASP A 205 33.70 -65.81 4.46
C ASP A 205 34.30 -64.39 4.40
N LYS A 206 33.75 -63.56 3.49
CA LYS A 206 34.10 -62.14 3.39
C LYS A 206 33.59 -61.36 4.60
N ALA A 207 32.38 -61.64 5.06
CA ALA A 207 31.81 -61.01 6.24
C ALA A 207 32.66 -61.27 7.50
N ILE A 208 33.16 -62.50 7.70
CA ILE A 208 34.06 -62.83 8.82
C ILE A 208 35.37 -62.05 8.71
N GLN A 209 35.95 -61.96 7.52
CA GLN A 209 37.20 -61.21 7.29
C GLN A 209 37.01 -59.70 7.55
N THR A 210 35.97 -59.10 6.98
CA THR A 210 35.68 -57.66 7.12
C THR A 210 35.25 -57.31 8.55
N MET A 211 34.50 -58.17 9.24
CA MET A 211 34.13 -57.95 10.66
C MET A 211 35.35 -58.06 11.59
N THR A 212 36.29 -58.95 11.28
CA THR A 212 37.58 -59.03 12.01
C THR A 212 38.39 -57.75 11.81
N GLN A 213 38.44 -57.23 10.57
CA GLN A 213 39.09 -55.94 10.26
C GLN A 213 38.40 -54.76 10.98
N SER A 214 37.08 -54.78 11.11
CA SER A 214 36.33 -53.78 11.88
C SER A 214 36.70 -53.81 13.37
N ALA A 215 36.72 -54.99 13.99
CA ALA A 215 37.11 -55.13 15.39
C ALA A 215 38.56 -54.68 15.64
N GLU A 216 39.49 -54.97 14.73
CA GLU A 216 40.86 -54.45 14.78
C GLU A 216 40.93 -52.93 14.57
N ALA A 217 40.10 -52.39 13.68
CA ALA A 217 40.04 -50.95 13.43
C ALA A 217 39.52 -50.19 14.67
N PHE A 218 38.50 -50.71 15.37
CA PHE A 218 38.04 -50.16 16.65
C PHE A 218 39.12 -50.25 17.73
N ALA A 219 39.89 -51.33 17.77
CA ALA A 219 41.04 -51.46 18.68
C ALA A 219 42.11 -50.38 18.42
N ARG A 220 42.37 -50.05 17.14
CA ARG A 220 43.31 -48.98 16.75
C ARG A 220 42.75 -47.57 16.99
N ALA A 221 41.45 -47.46 17.23
CA ALA A 221 40.76 -46.21 17.55
C ALA A 221 40.58 -45.99 19.07
N ASP A 222 41.10 -46.89 19.93
CA ASP A 222 40.86 -46.92 21.39
C ASP A 222 39.38 -47.00 21.79
N ASP A 223 38.49 -47.45 20.89
CA ASP A 223 37.06 -47.60 21.15
C ASP A 223 36.73 -49.05 21.53
N HIS A 224 37.12 -49.41 22.75
CA HIS A 224 36.96 -50.78 23.26
C HIS A 224 35.50 -51.20 23.47
N SER A 225 34.58 -50.23 23.62
CA SER A 225 33.14 -50.52 23.72
C SER A 225 32.59 -51.03 22.38
N ASN A 226 32.85 -50.31 21.29
CA ASN A 226 32.40 -50.74 19.96
C ASN A 226 33.23 -51.90 19.40
N GLN A 227 34.48 -52.06 19.86
CA GLN A 227 35.27 -53.27 19.63
C GLN A 227 34.58 -54.53 20.20
N ALA A 228 34.01 -54.45 21.41
CA ALA A 228 33.25 -55.56 22.00
C ALA A 228 31.98 -55.88 21.20
N VAL A 229 31.28 -54.86 20.69
CA VAL A 229 30.08 -55.03 19.84
C VAL A 229 30.44 -55.71 18.53
N ALA A 230 31.52 -55.29 17.85
CA ALA A 230 31.97 -55.91 16.61
C ALA A 230 32.43 -57.36 16.79
N LEU A 231 33.12 -57.68 17.88
CA LEU A 231 33.50 -59.07 18.21
C LEU A 231 32.29 -59.93 18.58
N THR A 232 31.26 -59.37 19.20
CA THR A 232 30.00 -60.07 19.48
C THR A 232 29.24 -60.35 18.19
N ALA A 233 29.19 -59.38 17.27
CA ALA A 233 28.62 -59.58 15.94
C ALA A 233 29.39 -60.64 15.12
N LEU A 234 30.73 -60.66 15.22
CA LEU A 234 31.58 -61.69 14.62
C LEU A 234 31.25 -63.09 15.17
N ALA A 235 31.10 -63.23 16.49
CA ALA A 235 30.68 -64.49 17.10
C ALA A 235 29.29 -64.92 16.60
N GLY A 236 28.34 -63.98 16.46
CA GLY A 236 27.02 -64.26 15.88
C GLY A 236 27.08 -64.76 14.43
N ILE A 237 27.93 -64.16 13.59
CA ILE A 237 28.16 -64.58 12.20
C ILE A 237 28.76 -66.00 12.14
N GLN A 238 29.68 -66.34 13.06
CA GLN A 238 30.30 -67.66 13.18
C GLN A 238 29.29 -68.73 13.63
N VAL A 239 28.47 -68.44 14.65
CA VAL A 239 27.42 -69.37 15.15
C VAL A 239 26.38 -69.67 14.07
N ARG A 240 25.89 -68.65 13.35
CA ARG A 240 24.95 -68.87 12.23
C ARG A 240 25.58 -69.68 11.08
N GLY A 241 26.89 -69.93 11.13
CA GLY A 241 27.68 -70.66 10.15
C GLY A 241 28.16 -72.00 10.61
N GLU A 242 27.59 -72.48 11.72
CA GLU A 242 27.89 -73.78 12.30
C GLU A 242 29.35 -73.92 12.80
N ASP A 243 30.11 -72.81 12.88
CA ASP A 243 31.45 -72.77 13.47
C ASP A 243 31.39 -72.30 14.93
N THR A 244 30.91 -73.19 15.80
CA THR A 244 30.71 -72.92 17.23
C THR A 244 32.02 -72.80 18.02
N ASP A 245 33.09 -73.42 17.54
CA ASP A 245 34.40 -73.43 18.22
C ASP A 245 35.09 -72.07 18.07
N SER A 246 35.08 -71.50 16.86
CA SER A 246 35.56 -70.14 16.62
C SER A 246 34.71 -69.10 17.36
N ALA A 247 33.38 -69.26 17.38
CA ALA A 247 32.49 -68.36 18.11
C ALA A 247 32.77 -68.34 19.62
N THR A 248 32.97 -69.51 20.23
CA THR A 248 33.30 -69.62 21.65
C THR A 248 34.63 -68.95 21.96
N THR A 249 35.60 -69.05 21.05
CA THR A 249 36.91 -68.38 21.18
C THR A 249 36.78 -66.86 21.05
N THR A 250 35.95 -66.38 20.13
CA THR A 250 35.66 -64.94 19.96
C THR A 250 34.94 -64.36 21.18
N LEU A 251 33.96 -65.07 21.76
CA LEU A 251 33.26 -64.63 22.98
C LEU A 251 34.19 -64.56 24.20
N LYS A 252 35.15 -65.48 24.33
CA LYS A 252 36.21 -65.38 25.36
C LYS A 252 37.03 -64.10 25.21
N ARG A 253 37.31 -63.66 23.98
CA ARG A 253 37.98 -62.37 23.72
C ARG A 253 37.11 -61.19 24.11
N VAL A 254 35.79 -61.24 23.90
CA VAL A 254 34.84 -60.21 24.36
C VAL A 254 34.84 -60.12 25.88
N THR A 255 34.75 -61.26 26.59
CA THR A 255 34.78 -61.29 28.06
C THR A 255 36.09 -60.75 28.62
N ALA A 256 37.23 -61.08 27.99
CA ALA A 256 38.53 -60.52 28.36
C ALA A 256 38.57 -59.00 28.15
N LEU A 257 38.10 -58.52 26.99
CA LEU A 257 38.06 -57.09 26.66
C LEU A 257 37.16 -56.29 27.63
N GLN A 258 35.98 -56.82 27.98
CA GLN A 258 35.06 -56.19 28.93
C GLN A 258 35.66 -56.11 30.33
N LYS A 259 36.42 -57.13 30.75
CA LYS A 259 37.10 -57.18 32.04
C LYS A 259 38.31 -56.23 32.09
N ASP A 260 39.13 -56.20 31.06
CA ASP A 260 40.36 -55.39 31.02
C ASP A 260 40.07 -53.89 30.92
N HIS A 261 38.94 -53.51 30.32
CA HIS A 261 38.53 -52.11 30.12
C HIS A 261 37.29 -51.69 30.93
N ASN A 262 36.84 -52.50 31.90
CA ASN A 262 35.68 -52.22 32.78
C ASN A 262 34.39 -51.83 32.03
N LEU A 263 34.09 -52.50 30.91
CA LEU A 263 32.93 -52.20 30.05
C LEU A 263 31.62 -52.81 30.56
N PHE A 264 31.46 -52.95 31.88
CA PHE A 264 30.24 -53.50 32.48
C PHE A 264 29.08 -52.51 32.33
N PRO A 265 27.87 -52.96 31.98
CA PRO A 265 26.71 -52.08 32.00
C PRO A 265 26.49 -51.57 33.44
N ILE A 266 26.53 -50.25 33.63
CA ILE A 266 26.07 -49.63 34.87
C ILE A 266 24.55 -49.81 34.92
N VAL A 267 24.06 -50.73 35.74
CA VAL A 267 22.64 -50.73 36.12
C VAL A 267 22.44 -49.55 37.06
N THR A 268 22.17 -48.37 36.48
CA THR A 268 21.56 -47.30 37.25
C THR A 268 20.14 -47.75 37.57
N GLY A 269 19.87 -48.05 38.84
CA GLY A 269 18.52 -47.99 39.35
C GLY A 269 18.06 -46.54 39.22
N ARG A 270 17.44 -46.19 38.07
CA ARG A 270 16.74 -44.93 37.93
C ARG A 270 15.49 -45.00 38.78
N ALA A 271 15.54 -44.27 39.87
CA ALA A 271 14.37 -43.69 40.51
C ALA A 271 13.49 -43.02 39.45
N TRP A 272 12.29 -43.56 39.25
CA TRP A 272 11.13 -42.78 38.85
C TRP A 272 10.25 -42.70 40.09
N GLY A 273 10.20 -41.54 40.72
CA GLY A 273 9.10 -41.14 41.57
C GLY A 273 8.40 -39.99 40.86
N THR A 274 7.08 -39.95 40.71
CA THR A 274 6.05 -40.65 41.49
C THR A 274 4.70 -40.50 40.78
N GLU A 275 3.92 -41.59 40.67
CA GLU A 275 2.50 -41.56 41.09
C GLU A 275 1.98 -42.98 41.37
N THR A 276 1.95 -43.27 42.68
CA THR A 276 0.94 -44.02 43.43
C THR A 276 0.37 -45.33 42.86
N GLY A 277 1.01 -46.43 43.23
CA GLY A 277 0.29 -47.55 43.82
C GLY A 277 0.49 -47.51 45.33
N ASN A 278 -0.57 -47.35 46.12
CA ASN A 278 -0.55 -47.71 47.54
C ASN A 278 -1.19 -49.11 47.66
N PRO A 279 -0.65 -50.02 48.50
CA PRO A 279 -1.04 -51.41 48.54
C PRO A 279 -2.24 -51.66 49.49
N ASP A 280 -3.12 -52.54 49.03
CA ASP A 280 -4.09 -53.41 49.72
C ASP A 280 -5.15 -52.90 50.72
N LEU A 281 -6.37 -53.43 50.46
CA LEU A 281 -7.60 -53.70 51.27
C LEU A 281 -8.78 -52.70 51.13
N PRO A 282 -10.08 -53.16 51.18
CA PRO A 282 -10.74 -54.35 50.62
C PRO A 282 -12.05 -54.01 49.83
N LEU A 283 -12.75 -55.04 49.32
CA LEU A 283 -14.11 -55.08 48.70
C LEU A 283 -15.00 -53.80 48.74
N PHE A 284 -15.63 -53.42 47.61
CA PHE A 284 -17.10 -53.37 47.39
C PHE A 284 -17.46 -52.84 45.97
N ALA A 285 -18.67 -53.15 45.52
CA ALA A 285 -19.18 -53.17 44.15
C ALA A 285 -19.73 -51.84 43.56
N GLY A 286 -19.86 -51.79 42.23
CA GLY A 286 -21.07 -51.28 41.55
C GLY A 286 -21.04 -49.93 40.79
N THR A 287 -20.93 -50.00 39.44
CA THR A 287 -21.77 -49.28 38.41
C THR A 287 -21.83 -47.72 38.34
N PRO A 288 -22.30 -47.10 37.22
CA PRO A 288 -21.50 -46.14 36.44
C PRO A 288 -22.12 -44.72 36.25
N SER A 289 -21.46 -43.92 35.38
CA SER A 289 -21.97 -42.78 34.56
C SER A 289 -21.95 -41.35 35.16
N ARG A 290 -21.31 -40.38 34.48
CA ARG A 290 -21.96 -39.32 33.64
C ARG A 290 -21.04 -38.12 33.33
N HIS A 291 -21.20 -37.64 32.09
CA HIS A 291 -20.77 -36.39 31.46
C HIS A 291 -20.80 -35.10 32.32
N LEU A 292 -19.91 -34.14 32.04
CA LEU A 292 -20.17 -32.90 31.25
C LEU A 292 -18.98 -31.92 31.31
N ASN A 293 -18.72 -31.29 30.16
CA ASN A 293 -17.74 -30.22 29.84
C ASN A 293 -17.99 -28.90 30.63
N PRO A 294 -17.41 -27.74 30.23
CA PRO A 294 -16.01 -27.29 30.27
C PRO A 294 -15.90 -25.91 30.98
N THR A 295 -14.69 -25.36 31.23
CA THR A 295 -14.24 -23.97 30.90
C THR A 295 -13.07 -23.45 31.74
N LEU A 296 -12.03 -23.00 31.00
CA LEU A 296 -11.29 -21.72 31.06
C LEU A 296 -10.38 -21.30 32.23
N LEU A 297 -9.23 -20.75 31.78
CA LEU A 297 -8.37 -19.68 32.32
C LEU A 297 -7.23 -20.05 33.28
N ALA A 298 -5.99 -19.89 32.78
CA ALA A 298 -4.84 -19.35 33.53
C ALA A 298 -3.72 -18.95 32.54
N THR A 299 -3.55 -17.67 32.19
CA THR A 299 -2.55 -16.73 32.74
C THR A 299 -1.15 -17.31 32.96
N THR A 300 -0.24 -16.90 32.08
CA THR A 300 1.22 -17.02 32.13
C THR A 300 1.83 -15.92 33.00
N THR A 301 2.71 -16.29 33.95
CA THR A 301 3.74 -15.40 34.51
C THR A 301 5.04 -16.15 34.74
N LEU A 302 6.14 -15.56 34.26
CA LEU A 302 7.56 -16.00 34.27
C LEU A 302 8.26 -15.76 35.65
N PRO A 303 9.53 -16.17 35.84
CA PRO A 303 10.02 -16.87 37.04
C PRO A 303 10.81 -16.01 38.04
N LEU A 304 11.08 -16.56 39.23
CA LEU A 304 12.04 -16.02 40.19
C LEU A 304 13.03 -17.09 40.68
N ALA A 305 14.29 -16.70 40.75
CA ALA A 305 15.44 -17.54 41.08
C ALA A 305 15.64 -17.74 42.59
N GLY A 306 16.05 -18.97 42.95
CA GLY A 306 17.13 -19.25 43.92
C GLY A 306 16.76 -19.49 45.38
N ARG A 307 17.04 -20.71 45.88
CA ARG A 307 17.89 -20.91 47.07
C ARG A 307 18.32 -22.37 47.24
N ARG A 308 19.60 -22.56 47.56
CA ARG A 308 20.24 -23.83 47.96
C ARG A 308 19.74 -24.26 49.34
N THR A 309 19.45 -25.56 49.50
CA THR A 309 19.66 -26.28 50.78
C THR A 309 20.22 -27.68 50.53
N ARG A 310 21.19 -28.02 51.37
CA ARG A 310 22.09 -29.17 51.35
C ARG A 310 21.41 -30.32 52.08
N GLY A 311 21.29 -31.49 51.44
CA GLY A 311 20.80 -32.72 52.04
C GLY A 311 21.76 -33.88 51.71
N THR A 312 22.34 -34.44 52.76
CA THR A 312 23.30 -35.55 52.82
C THR A 312 22.76 -36.84 52.20
N LEU A 313 23.51 -37.45 51.29
CA LEU A 313 23.25 -38.78 50.73
C LEU A 313 23.84 -39.86 51.65
N GLY A 314 22.97 -40.72 52.18
CA GLY A 314 23.32 -42.00 52.77
C GLY A 314 23.65 -43.03 51.68
N GLY A 315 24.61 -43.91 51.98
CA GLY A 315 25.21 -44.85 51.03
C GLY A 315 24.24 -45.86 50.45
N ALA A 316 24.39 -46.11 49.15
CA ALA A 316 23.80 -47.25 48.46
C ALA A 316 24.80 -48.42 48.44
N THR A 317 24.33 -49.59 48.85
CA THR A 317 25.02 -50.87 48.76
C THR A 317 25.21 -51.28 47.30
N VAL A 318 26.46 -51.61 46.94
CA VAL A 318 26.87 -52.19 45.66
C VAL A 318 26.48 -53.66 45.63
N VAL A 319 25.69 -54.07 44.63
CA VAL A 319 25.52 -55.49 44.25
C VAL A 319 26.42 -55.71 43.03
N GLU A 320 27.34 -56.67 43.12
CA GLU A 320 28.21 -57.09 42.00
C GLU A 320 27.38 -57.69 40.87
N ALA A 321 27.50 -57.14 39.66
CA ALA A 321 26.84 -57.65 38.47
C ALA A 321 27.56 -58.90 37.93
N THR A 322 26.82 -59.99 37.73
CA THR A 322 27.28 -61.20 37.03
C THR A 322 27.24 -61.02 35.50
N ASN A 323 28.28 -61.53 34.81
CA ASN A 323 28.56 -61.43 33.36
C ASN A 323 27.33 -61.59 32.45
N LEU A 324 27.05 -60.58 31.60
CA LEU A 324 26.05 -60.61 30.52
C LEU A 324 26.73 -60.66 29.14
N VAL A 325 27.49 -61.73 28.87
CA VAL A 325 27.88 -62.08 27.49
C VAL A 325 26.86 -63.10 26.98
N PRO A 326 26.18 -62.86 25.83
CA PRO A 326 25.15 -63.76 25.33
C PRO A 326 25.73 -65.16 25.07
N SER A 327 24.97 -66.18 25.42
CA SER A 327 25.31 -67.58 25.18
C SER A 327 25.25 -67.92 23.68
N VAL A 328 25.90 -69.01 23.27
CA VAL A 328 25.93 -69.48 21.88
C VAL A 328 24.53 -69.70 21.30
N ASP A 329 23.54 -70.07 22.12
CA ASP A 329 22.15 -70.26 21.68
C ASP A 329 21.37 -68.93 21.53
N GLU A 330 21.64 -67.92 22.36
CA GLU A 330 21.03 -66.59 22.24
C GLU A 330 21.48 -65.88 20.95
N LEU A 331 22.74 -66.08 20.53
CA LEU A 331 23.33 -65.48 19.31
C LEU A 331 22.71 -65.98 18.00
N LYS A 332 21.98 -67.10 18.00
CA LYS A 332 21.27 -67.62 16.81
C LYS A 332 20.12 -66.71 16.37
N SER A 333 19.50 -66.00 17.31
CA SER A 333 18.29 -65.18 17.09
C SER A 333 18.52 -63.67 17.24
N GLN A 334 19.75 -63.26 17.58
CA GLN A 334 20.06 -61.87 17.90
C GLN A 334 20.14 -61.00 16.64
N PRO A 335 19.36 -59.90 16.54
CA PRO A 335 19.47 -58.95 15.44
C PRO A 335 20.80 -58.18 15.55
N VAL A 336 21.54 -58.09 14.44
CA VAL A 336 22.76 -57.28 14.39
C VAL A 336 22.39 -55.82 14.07
N ASN A 337 22.76 -54.90 14.96
CA ASN A 337 22.52 -53.47 14.82
C ASN A 337 23.60 -52.81 13.97
N LEU A 338 23.21 -51.85 13.14
CA LEU A 338 24.13 -51.02 12.36
C LEU A 338 24.74 -49.92 13.24
N LEU A 339 26.04 -49.68 13.11
CA LEU A 339 26.81 -48.78 13.98
C LEU A 339 27.19 -47.46 13.29
N ALA A 340 27.41 -47.45 11.99
CA ALA A 340 27.92 -46.28 11.26
C ALA A 340 26.96 -45.08 11.38
N ALA A 341 25.65 -45.31 11.30
CA ALA A 341 24.63 -44.26 11.49
C ALA A 341 24.67 -43.65 12.91
N THR A 342 24.86 -44.49 13.93
CA THR A 342 24.87 -44.06 15.33
C THR A 342 26.12 -43.26 15.70
N LEU A 343 27.28 -43.61 15.12
CA LEU A 343 28.55 -42.94 15.40
C LEU A 343 28.74 -41.68 14.55
N PHE A 344 28.20 -41.65 13.33
CA PHE A 344 28.20 -40.45 12.48
C PHE A 344 27.44 -39.28 13.12
N GLY A 345 26.36 -39.56 13.86
CA GLY A 345 25.55 -38.54 14.56
C GLY A 345 26.26 -37.80 15.71
N GLN A 346 27.46 -38.23 16.13
CA GLN A 346 28.24 -37.54 17.16
C GLN A 346 29.18 -36.45 16.61
N GLY A 347 29.34 -36.33 15.28
CA GLY A 347 30.06 -35.22 14.65
C GLY A 347 29.19 -33.96 14.61
N LYS A 348 29.71 -32.83 15.11
CA LYS A 348 29.06 -31.51 15.04
C LYS A 348 28.66 -31.19 13.60
N SER A 349 27.38 -31.35 13.29
CA SER A 349 26.87 -31.05 11.97
C SER A 349 26.63 -29.54 11.85
N ALA A 350 27.34 -28.90 10.92
CA ALA A 350 27.22 -27.46 10.70
C ALA A 350 25.88 -27.16 10.04
N LYS A 351 25.05 -26.33 10.66
CA LYS A 351 23.84 -25.81 10.02
C LYS A 351 24.25 -24.71 9.01
N GLN A 352 23.60 -24.67 7.86
CA GLN A 352 23.73 -23.61 6.88
C GLN A 352 22.35 -23.16 6.43
N MET A 353 22.17 -21.87 6.21
CA MET A 353 20.99 -21.32 5.59
C MET A 353 21.30 -20.97 4.13
N THR A 354 20.50 -21.49 3.20
CA THR A 354 20.60 -21.12 1.79
C THR A 354 19.38 -20.31 1.37
N ILE A 355 19.61 -19.12 0.81
CA ILE A 355 18.60 -18.29 0.18
C ILE A 355 18.90 -18.31 -1.32
N VAL A 356 17.90 -18.67 -2.12
CA VAL A 356 18.04 -18.77 -3.58
C VAL A 356 17.48 -17.50 -4.20
N ASP A 357 18.23 -16.88 -5.09
CA ASP A 357 17.77 -15.71 -5.85
C ASP A 357 16.97 -16.11 -7.11
N SER A 358 16.40 -15.14 -7.82
CA SER A 358 15.58 -15.40 -9.02
C SER A 358 16.37 -15.95 -10.21
N SER A 359 17.71 -15.85 -10.16
CA SER A 359 18.63 -16.41 -11.14
C SER A 359 19.16 -17.79 -10.72
N GLU A 360 18.53 -18.41 -9.74
CA GLU A 360 18.89 -19.72 -9.18
C GLU A 360 20.28 -19.76 -8.52
N THR A 361 20.83 -18.61 -8.14
CA THR A 361 22.10 -18.54 -7.42
C THR A 361 21.86 -18.65 -5.91
N ALA A 362 22.62 -19.52 -5.27
CA ALA A 362 22.51 -19.82 -3.84
C ALA A 362 23.40 -18.89 -2.99
N HIS A 363 22.77 -18.06 -2.17
CA HIS A 363 23.40 -17.23 -1.14
C HIS A 363 23.42 -18.01 0.18
N ARG A 364 24.61 -18.35 0.68
CA ARG A 364 24.79 -19.23 1.84
C ARG A 364 25.27 -18.46 3.06
N VAL A 365 24.60 -18.66 4.19
CA VAL A 365 24.96 -18.14 5.50
C VAL A 365 25.30 -19.32 6.39
N ARG A 366 26.55 -19.45 6.85
CA ARG A 366 26.91 -20.53 7.78
C ARG A 366 26.39 -20.18 9.17
N LEU A 367 25.71 -21.12 9.82
CA LEU A 367 25.11 -20.93 11.14
C LEU A 367 26.04 -21.51 12.22
N ASP A 368 27.27 -21.03 12.25
CA ASP A 368 28.31 -21.38 13.23
C ASP A 368 28.70 -20.16 14.10
N ALA A 369 29.90 -20.16 14.69
CA ALA A 369 30.38 -19.05 15.52
C ALA A 369 30.52 -17.70 14.76
N ASN A 370 30.57 -17.73 13.42
CA ASN A 370 30.69 -16.56 12.54
C ASN A 370 29.36 -16.13 11.90
N ALA A 371 28.22 -16.73 12.28
CA ALA A 371 26.93 -16.51 11.63
C ALA A 371 26.52 -15.03 11.50
N SER A 372 26.89 -14.17 12.47
CA SER A 372 26.61 -12.74 12.41
C SER A 372 27.38 -12.02 11.30
N ASN A 373 28.61 -12.44 10.98
CA ASN A 373 29.41 -11.85 9.92
C ASN A 373 28.93 -12.33 8.55
N ASP A 374 28.68 -13.63 8.40
CA ASP A 374 28.14 -14.21 7.17
C ASP A 374 26.76 -13.62 6.83
N LEU A 375 25.91 -13.40 7.83
CA LEU A 375 24.63 -12.69 7.63
C LEU A 375 24.87 -11.21 7.28
N GLY A 376 25.89 -10.57 7.85
CA GLY A 376 26.32 -9.23 7.47
C GLY A 376 26.76 -9.13 5.99
N ASP A 377 27.48 -10.12 5.48
CA ASP A 377 27.89 -10.21 4.08
C ASP A 377 26.68 -10.43 3.14
N PHE A 378 25.68 -11.19 3.61
CA PHE A 378 24.41 -11.32 2.92
C PHE A 378 23.69 -9.95 2.81
N TYR A 379 23.63 -9.17 3.89
CA TYR A 379 23.10 -7.80 3.85
C TYR A 379 23.92 -6.85 2.96
N ALA A 380 25.24 -7.03 2.89
CA ALA A 380 26.08 -6.29 1.95
C ALA A 380 25.73 -6.63 0.49
N THR A 381 25.36 -7.89 0.20
CA THR A 381 24.87 -8.32 -1.11
C THR A 381 23.52 -7.65 -1.44
N LEU A 382 22.61 -7.55 -0.46
CA LEU A 382 21.33 -6.85 -0.62
C LEU A 382 21.50 -5.37 -0.99
N LYS A 383 22.59 -4.72 -0.59
CA LYS A 383 22.85 -3.30 -0.88
C LYS A 383 23.05 -3.00 -2.37
N GLU A 384 23.61 -3.95 -3.11
CA GLU A 384 24.02 -3.78 -4.52
C GLU A 384 23.22 -4.64 -5.50
N THR A 385 22.41 -5.59 -5.01
CA THR A 385 21.64 -6.49 -5.85
C THR A 385 20.62 -5.78 -6.74
N ARG A 386 20.39 -6.35 -7.93
CA ARG A 386 19.29 -5.98 -8.84
C ARG A 386 18.13 -6.97 -8.80
N ASP A 387 18.28 -8.03 -8.02
CA ASP A 387 17.28 -9.09 -7.91
C ASP A 387 16.16 -8.68 -6.94
N VAL A 388 14.99 -8.41 -7.50
CA VAL A 388 13.78 -8.06 -6.73
C VAL A 388 13.32 -9.22 -5.86
N GLY A 389 13.45 -10.46 -6.33
CA GLY A 389 13.08 -11.66 -5.57
C GLY A 389 13.94 -11.82 -4.32
N LEU A 390 15.24 -11.49 -4.41
CA LEU A 390 16.13 -11.50 -3.26
C LEU A 390 15.77 -10.37 -2.26
N LEU A 391 15.49 -9.15 -2.72
CA LEU A 391 15.06 -8.07 -1.82
C LEU A 391 13.72 -8.34 -1.12
N MET A 392 12.85 -9.12 -1.77
CA MET A 392 11.54 -9.54 -1.26
C MET A 392 11.56 -10.94 -0.63
N GLY A 393 12.75 -11.52 -0.40
CA GLY A 393 12.91 -12.90 0.07
C GLY A 393 12.32 -13.15 1.46
N TYR A 394 12.06 -12.09 2.24
CA TYR A 394 11.39 -12.18 3.54
C TYR A 394 9.96 -12.74 3.49
N LEU A 395 9.34 -12.81 2.31
CA LEU A 395 8.01 -13.39 2.08
C LEU A 395 8.04 -14.88 1.72
N ALA A 396 9.20 -15.45 1.42
CA ALA A 396 9.31 -16.79 0.84
C ALA A 396 8.98 -17.91 1.84
N SER A 397 9.41 -17.78 3.10
CA SER A 397 9.11 -18.73 4.18
C SER A 397 9.26 -18.08 5.56
N PRO A 398 8.60 -18.59 6.62
CA PRO A 398 8.76 -18.05 7.97
C PRO A 398 10.23 -17.98 8.42
N THR A 399 11.01 -19.01 8.10
CA THR A 399 12.43 -19.10 8.45
C THR A 399 13.29 -18.10 7.68
N THR A 400 12.94 -17.80 6.41
CA THR A 400 13.62 -16.73 5.66
C THR A 400 13.29 -15.36 6.23
N THR A 401 12.08 -15.11 6.74
CA THR A 401 11.71 -13.84 7.38
C THR A 401 12.68 -13.44 8.51
N VAL A 402 13.21 -14.39 9.30
CA VAL A 402 14.17 -14.12 10.38
C VAL A 402 15.48 -13.50 9.87
N ALA A 403 15.98 -13.99 8.74
CA ALA A 403 17.19 -13.46 8.13
C ALA A 403 17.03 -12.00 7.69
N TYR A 404 15.79 -11.56 7.42
CA TYR A 404 15.45 -10.21 6.96
C TYR A 404 14.88 -9.30 8.06
N LEU A 405 14.91 -9.66 9.35
CA LEU A 405 14.34 -8.81 10.41
C LEU A 405 14.95 -7.40 10.45
N THR A 406 16.25 -7.27 10.20
CA THR A 406 16.92 -5.96 10.13
C THR A 406 16.41 -5.13 8.97
N HIS A 407 16.18 -5.74 7.81
CA HIS A 407 15.57 -5.11 6.64
C HIS A 407 14.11 -4.71 6.90
N LEU A 408 13.31 -5.62 7.48
CA LEU A 408 11.93 -5.36 7.86
C LEU A 408 11.81 -4.16 8.81
N TYR A 409 12.61 -4.15 9.88
CA TYR A 409 12.57 -3.08 10.88
C TYR A 409 13.05 -1.73 10.35
N SER A 410 14.12 -1.73 9.55
CA SER A 410 14.83 -0.50 9.17
C SER A 410 14.34 0.11 7.85
N TRP A 411 13.70 -0.69 7.00
CA TRP A 411 13.25 -0.29 5.66
C TRP A 411 11.74 -0.53 5.44
N VAL A 412 11.29 -1.79 5.47
CA VAL A 412 9.91 -2.13 5.06
C VAL A 412 8.86 -1.47 5.96
N LEU A 413 9.01 -1.58 7.28
CA LEU A 413 8.04 -1.05 8.24
C LEU A 413 8.01 0.49 8.26
N PRO A 414 9.12 1.23 8.32
CA PRO A 414 9.09 2.70 8.23
C PRO A 414 8.51 3.20 6.91
N MET A 415 8.82 2.55 5.77
CA MET A 415 8.22 2.89 4.48
C MET A 415 6.71 2.68 4.48
N ALA A 416 6.21 1.56 5.02
CA ALA A 416 4.78 1.28 5.10
C ALA A 416 4.04 2.20 6.09
N ILE A 417 4.67 2.55 7.21
CA ILE A 417 4.18 3.56 8.16
C ILE A 417 4.11 4.93 7.48
N GLY A 418 5.14 5.31 6.73
CA GLY A 418 5.16 6.53 5.92
C GLY A 418 4.02 6.59 4.91
N ASP A 419 3.80 5.51 4.15
CA ASP A 419 2.69 5.41 3.18
C ASP A 419 1.32 5.55 3.89
N CYS A 420 1.14 4.97 5.09
CA CYS A 420 -0.08 5.15 5.88
C CYS A 420 -0.28 6.61 6.33
N LEU A 421 0.79 7.25 6.85
CA LEU A 421 0.73 8.63 7.34
C LEU A 421 0.50 9.63 6.21
N ALA A 422 1.12 9.43 5.05
CA ALA A 422 0.90 10.23 3.86
C ALA A 422 -0.57 10.12 3.40
N ALA A 423 -1.13 8.91 3.38
CA ALA A 423 -2.53 8.68 3.03
C ALA A 423 -3.53 9.27 4.06
N LEU A 424 -3.13 9.40 5.32
CA LEU A 424 -3.91 10.08 6.37
C LEU A 424 -3.77 11.62 6.33
N GLY A 425 -2.94 12.16 5.44
CA GLY A 425 -2.71 13.60 5.28
C GLY A 425 -1.78 14.22 6.32
N THR A 426 -1.04 13.41 7.11
CA THR A 426 -0.04 13.87 8.08
C THR A 426 1.36 13.87 7.43
N TYR A 427 1.57 14.77 6.46
CA TYR A 427 2.75 14.75 5.60
C TYR A 427 4.08 14.99 6.34
N GLU A 428 4.09 15.82 7.39
CA GLU A 428 5.32 16.09 8.15
C GLU A 428 5.81 14.85 8.93
N GLU A 429 4.89 14.05 9.47
CA GLU A 429 5.24 12.79 10.14
C GLU A 429 5.70 11.73 9.15
N ALA A 430 5.05 11.66 7.97
CA ALA A 430 5.47 10.78 6.89
C ALA A 430 6.88 11.12 6.38
N GLU A 431 7.20 12.42 6.20
CA GLU A 431 8.55 12.87 5.81
C GLU A 431 9.60 12.37 6.81
N LYS A 432 9.32 12.46 8.12
CA LYS A 432 10.23 11.99 9.17
C LYS A 432 10.49 10.49 9.09
N GLU A 433 9.45 9.67 8.90
CA GLU A 433 9.59 8.21 8.76
C GLU A 433 10.31 7.80 7.49
N TYR A 434 10.06 8.46 6.35
CA TYR A 434 10.82 8.21 5.13
C TYR A 434 12.29 8.60 5.29
N LEU A 435 12.59 9.80 5.79
CA LEU A 435 13.96 10.25 5.99
C LEU A 435 14.72 9.41 7.03
N TYR A 436 14.00 8.80 7.98
CA TYR A 436 14.59 7.87 8.93
C TYR A 436 15.26 6.67 8.25
N THR A 437 14.68 6.15 7.16
CA THR A 437 15.24 5.01 6.41
C THR A 437 16.60 5.31 5.75
N LEU A 438 16.96 6.59 5.53
CA LEU A 438 18.27 6.96 4.97
C LEU A 438 19.44 6.56 5.88
N ASN A 439 19.19 6.39 7.17
CA ASN A 439 20.19 5.97 8.15
C ASN A 439 20.40 4.44 8.16
N TYR A 440 19.66 3.69 7.33
CA TYR A 440 19.81 2.24 7.21
C TYR A 440 21.12 1.88 6.49
N PRO A 441 22.08 1.18 7.14
CA PRO A 441 23.41 0.94 6.57
C PRO A 441 23.41 0.09 5.29
N PHE A 442 22.41 -0.77 5.14
CA PHE A 442 22.28 -1.72 4.02
C PHE A 442 21.18 -1.31 3.02
N LEU A 443 20.82 -0.03 2.98
CA LEU A 443 19.84 0.51 2.01
C LEU A 443 20.31 0.22 0.58
N ASN A 444 19.48 -0.49 -0.20
CA ASN A 444 19.82 -0.83 -1.56
C ASN A 444 19.92 0.43 -2.43
N GLN A 445 21.07 0.61 -3.08
CA GLN A 445 21.36 1.82 -3.85
C GLN A 445 20.79 1.80 -5.26
N VAL A 446 20.32 0.64 -5.73
CA VAL A 446 19.83 0.46 -7.10
C VAL A 446 18.33 0.71 -7.22
N VAL A 447 17.53 0.18 -6.29
CA VAL A 447 16.06 0.12 -6.38
C VAL A 447 15.38 0.77 -5.18
N GLU A 448 15.83 0.48 -3.96
CA GLU A 448 15.21 1.03 -2.73
C GLU A 448 15.43 2.55 -2.62
N SER A 449 16.65 3.03 -2.91
CA SER A 449 16.95 4.47 -2.97
C SER A 449 16.05 5.21 -3.97
N VAL A 450 15.75 4.59 -5.12
CA VAL A 450 14.85 5.15 -6.14
C VAL A 450 13.41 5.17 -5.64
N ASN A 451 12.96 4.09 -5.00
CA ASN A 451 11.62 4.01 -4.41
C ASN A 451 11.42 5.06 -3.30
N LEU A 452 12.39 5.20 -2.39
CA LEU A 452 12.36 6.23 -1.36
C LEU A 452 12.31 7.64 -1.95
N TRP A 453 13.15 7.90 -2.97
CA TRP A 453 13.15 9.19 -3.66
C TRP A 453 11.78 9.47 -4.29
N LEU A 454 11.18 8.47 -4.95
CA LEU A 454 9.84 8.58 -5.53
C LEU A 454 8.77 8.86 -4.47
N ARG A 455 8.79 8.15 -3.33
CA ARG A 455 7.83 8.37 -2.24
C ARG A 455 7.95 9.74 -1.62
N LEU A 456 9.16 10.24 -1.40
CA LEU A 456 9.38 11.61 -0.94
C LEU A 456 8.94 12.64 -1.98
N ALA A 457 9.19 12.41 -3.27
CA ALA A 457 8.74 13.30 -4.34
C ALA A 457 7.21 13.34 -4.45
N GLU A 458 6.55 12.18 -4.41
CA GLU A 458 5.08 12.06 -4.34
C GLU A 458 4.53 12.77 -3.10
N LEU A 459 5.16 12.59 -1.93
CA LEU A 459 4.79 13.27 -0.69
C LEU A 459 4.82 14.81 -0.83
N TYR A 460 5.89 15.39 -1.39
CA TYR A 460 5.98 16.84 -1.57
C TYR A 460 5.00 17.37 -2.62
N LEU A 461 4.73 16.60 -3.67
CA LEU A 461 3.72 16.95 -4.66
C LEU A 461 2.32 16.96 -4.02
N ASP A 462 1.96 15.93 -3.28
CA ASP A 462 0.65 15.82 -2.62
C ASP A 462 0.49 16.88 -1.52
N TRP A 463 1.54 17.15 -0.76
CA TRP A 463 1.55 18.22 0.24
C TRP A 463 1.41 19.60 -0.42
N GLY A 464 2.15 19.85 -1.50
CA GLY A 464 2.02 21.06 -2.31
C GLY A 464 0.62 21.23 -2.89
N ASP A 465 0.05 20.17 -3.47
CA ASP A 465 -1.28 20.14 -4.05
C ASP A 465 -2.35 20.49 -3.01
N ARG A 466 -2.26 19.92 -1.79
CA ARG A 466 -3.19 20.26 -0.70
C ARG A 466 -3.10 21.73 -0.30
N LEU A 467 -1.89 22.26 -0.14
CA LEU A 467 -1.69 23.69 0.20
C LEU A 467 -2.21 24.60 -0.91
N TYR A 468 -1.98 24.23 -2.17
CA TYR A 468 -2.43 25.01 -3.32
C TYR A 468 -3.95 25.00 -3.46
N ARG A 469 -4.60 23.85 -3.24
CA ARG A 469 -6.06 23.73 -3.21
C ARG A 469 -6.68 24.52 -2.04
N GLN A 470 -5.99 24.58 -0.89
CA GLN A 470 -6.40 25.40 0.25
C GLN A 470 -6.29 26.91 -0.02
N ALA A 471 -5.29 27.34 -0.80
CA ALA A 471 -5.13 28.73 -1.22
C ALA A 471 -6.27 29.22 -2.13
N ARG A 472 -6.95 28.31 -2.85
CA ARG A 472 -8.06 28.62 -3.76
C ARG A 472 -7.66 29.65 -4.83
N ASN A 473 -8.23 30.85 -4.78
CA ASN A 473 -7.96 31.98 -5.68
C ASN A 473 -7.10 33.08 -4.99
N ASP A 474 -6.54 32.81 -3.81
CA ASP A 474 -5.70 33.78 -3.08
C ASP A 474 -4.22 33.62 -3.46
N VAL A 475 -3.76 34.51 -4.35
CA VAL A 475 -2.38 34.52 -4.87
C VAL A 475 -1.35 34.68 -3.76
N SER A 476 -1.68 35.35 -2.65
CA SER A 476 -0.75 35.57 -1.54
C SER A 476 -0.34 34.28 -0.82
N GLU A 477 -1.16 33.24 -0.91
CA GLU A 477 -0.97 31.95 -0.25
C GLU A 477 -0.23 30.92 -1.14
N TYR A 478 -0.06 31.20 -2.44
CA TYR A 478 0.60 30.29 -3.38
C TYR A 478 2.07 30.02 -3.03
N GLY A 479 2.72 30.94 -2.30
CA GLY A 479 4.11 30.78 -1.84
C GLY A 479 4.35 29.52 -1.00
N LYS A 480 3.38 29.13 -0.15
CA LYS A 480 3.49 27.92 0.70
C LYS A 480 3.50 26.63 -0.12
N ALA A 481 2.69 26.58 -1.17
CA ALA A 481 2.67 25.45 -2.11
C ALA A 481 3.95 25.41 -2.96
N ARG A 482 4.38 26.58 -3.45
CA ARG A 482 5.63 26.75 -4.19
C ARG A 482 6.82 26.17 -3.44
N GLU A 483 6.97 26.46 -2.15
CA GLU A 483 8.06 25.92 -1.33
C GLU A 483 8.12 24.39 -1.33
N GLN A 484 6.98 23.69 -1.35
CA GLN A 484 6.95 22.23 -1.39
C GLN A 484 7.31 21.70 -2.78
N TYR A 485 6.77 22.30 -3.85
CA TYR A 485 7.13 21.91 -5.22
C TYR A 485 8.61 22.17 -5.54
N GLU A 486 9.18 23.26 -5.02
CA GLU A 486 10.61 23.60 -5.18
C GLU A 486 11.57 22.64 -4.46
N LYS A 487 11.08 21.78 -3.56
CA LYS A 487 11.87 20.65 -3.03
C LYS A 487 12.13 19.61 -4.12
N VAL A 488 11.25 19.46 -5.11
CA VAL A 488 11.40 18.53 -6.24
C VAL A 488 12.13 19.21 -7.41
N LEU A 489 11.65 20.36 -7.86
CA LEU A 489 12.18 21.09 -9.02
C LEU A 489 12.00 22.59 -8.81
N ARG A 490 13.01 23.41 -9.07
CA ARG A 490 12.87 24.87 -9.04
C ARG A 490 12.27 25.42 -10.34
N LEU A 491 11.69 26.61 -10.25
CA LEU A 491 11.06 27.32 -11.37
C LEU A 491 12.02 27.61 -12.53
N ASP A 492 13.32 27.79 -12.24
CA ASP A 492 14.40 27.96 -13.22
C ASP A 492 14.86 26.64 -13.89
N ASN A 493 14.13 25.54 -13.67
CA ASN A 493 14.47 24.19 -14.11
C ASN A 493 15.82 23.70 -13.56
N THR A 494 16.16 24.08 -12.33
CA THR A 494 17.30 23.52 -11.59
C THR A 494 16.84 22.75 -10.35
N ILE A 495 17.76 22.03 -9.71
CA ILE A 495 17.49 21.31 -8.46
C ILE A 495 17.97 22.11 -7.25
N ASN A 496 17.20 22.05 -6.15
CA ASN A 496 17.65 22.58 -4.87
C ASN A 496 18.57 21.57 -4.18
N GLY A 497 19.89 21.82 -4.17
CA GLY A 497 20.87 20.94 -3.53
C GLY A 497 20.64 20.69 -2.02
N ASN A 498 19.94 21.59 -1.33
CA ASN A 498 19.61 21.46 0.10
C ASN A 498 18.30 20.70 0.35
N SER A 499 17.52 20.40 -0.70
CA SER A 499 16.29 19.62 -0.57
C SER A 499 16.57 18.25 0.05
N PRO A 500 15.67 17.71 0.90
CA PRO A 500 15.80 16.35 1.41
C PRO A 500 15.97 15.28 0.31
N LEU A 501 15.46 15.53 -0.92
CA LEU A 501 15.62 14.66 -2.08
C LEU A 501 17.06 14.60 -2.65
N TYR A 502 17.88 15.62 -2.39
CA TYR A 502 19.18 15.78 -3.06
C TYR A 502 20.37 16.04 -2.13
N ARG A 503 20.11 16.27 -0.84
CA ARG A 503 21.16 16.54 0.17
C ARG A 503 21.91 15.28 0.61
N SER A 504 21.24 14.12 0.62
CA SER A 504 21.80 12.87 1.14
C SER A 504 22.75 12.21 0.13
N THR A 505 23.83 11.60 0.63
CA THR A 505 24.78 10.83 -0.20
C THR A 505 24.13 9.60 -0.84
N ALA A 506 23.13 9.00 -0.18
CA ALA A 506 22.34 7.88 -0.70
C ALA A 506 21.52 8.25 -1.95
N PHE A 507 21.28 9.54 -2.21
CA PHE A 507 20.59 10.02 -3.41
C PHE A 507 21.53 10.57 -4.48
N SER A 508 22.85 10.37 -4.37
CA SER A 508 23.82 10.88 -5.35
C SER A 508 23.54 10.43 -6.79
N ALA A 509 23.20 9.15 -6.98
CA ALA A 509 22.80 8.60 -8.28
C ALA A 509 21.49 9.25 -8.79
N MET A 510 20.48 9.38 -7.91
CA MET A 510 19.20 10.03 -8.26
C MET A 510 19.35 11.51 -8.58
N LYS A 511 20.23 12.22 -7.88
CA LYS A 511 20.55 13.62 -8.18
C LYS A 511 21.10 13.78 -9.59
N SER A 512 22.02 12.90 -9.99
CA SER A 512 22.59 12.90 -11.35
C SER A 512 21.51 12.60 -12.41
N ARG A 513 20.73 11.54 -12.19
CA ARG A 513 19.61 11.11 -13.05
C ARG A 513 18.56 12.21 -13.24
N ALA A 514 18.07 12.80 -12.15
CA ALA A 514 17.10 13.88 -12.21
C ALA A 514 17.65 15.11 -12.96
N THR A 515 18.91 15.49 -12.71
CA THR A 515 19.56 16.61 -13.41
C THR A 515 19.64 16.34 -14.92
N GLN A 516 20.01 15.13 -15.33
CA GLN A 516 20.08 14.74 -16.74
C GLN A 516 18.68 14.72 -17.39
N ALA A 517 17.67 14.20 -16.69
CA ALA A 517 16.29 14.17 -17.20
C ALA A 517 15.73 15.59 -17.39
N ILE A 518 15.97 16.49 -16.43
CA ILE A 518 15.59 17.90 -16.51
C ILE A 518 16.27 18.56 -17.71
N GLN A 519 17.59 18.42 -17.87
CA GLN A 519 18.31 19.02 -19.00
C GLN A 519 17.81 18.48 -20.35
N ALA A 520 17.61 17.16 -20.46
CA ALA A 520 17.15 16.54 -21.70
C ALA A 520 15.73 17.00 -22.09
N VAL A 521 14.79 17.00 -21.15
CA VAL A 521 13.36 17.20 -21.45
C VAL A 521 12.96 18.68 -21.39
N PHE A 522 13.41 19.42 -20.38
CA PHE A 522 12.92 20.76 -20.07
C PHE A 522 13.76 21.90 -20.64
N VAL A 523 15.05 21.64 -20.91
CA VAL A 523 15.98 22.63 -21.47
C VAL A 523 16.18 22.37 -22.97
N ASN A 524 16.45 21.12 -23.35
CA ASN A 524 16.79 20.77 -24.74
C ASN A 524 15.58 20.35 -25.60
N GLY A 525 14.40 20.14 -24.99
CA GLY A 525 13.18 19.71 -25.70
C GLY A 525 13.26 18.28 -26.29
N GLY A 526 14.13 17.42 -25.76
CA GLY A 526 14.33 16.04 -26.22
C GLY A 526 13.53 15.00 -25.44
N SER A 527 13.79 13.72 -25.72
CA SER A 527 13.25 12.59 -24.95
C SER A 527 14.28 12.07 -23.94
N SER A 528 13.80 11.53 -22.82
CA SER A 528 14.65 10.91 -21.79
C SER A 528 14.27 9.44 -21.62
N ASN A 529 15.27 8.55 -21.56
CA ASN A 529 15.09 7.12 -21.25
C ASN A 529 15.12 6.86 -19.73
N GLU A 530 14.54 7.77 -18.97
CA GLU A 530 14.43 7.71 -17.51
C GLU A 530 13.10 7.07 -17.08
N ASN A 531 13.04 6.55 -15.86
CA ASN A 531 11.83 5.98 -15.26
C ASN A 531 10.63 6.94 -15.43
N PRO A 532 9.52 6.51 -16.07
CA PRO A 532 8.34 7.33 -16.27
C PRO A 532 7.75 7.91 -14.98
N ARG A 533 7.88 7.23 -13.82
CA ARG A 533 7.42 7.75 -12.53
C ARG A 533 8.25 8.95 -12.08
N VAL A 534 9.57 8.89 -12.26
CA VAL A 534 10.48 10.02 -11.95
C VAL A 534 10.17 11.18 -12.89
N GLN A 535 9.99 10.91 -14.19
CA GLN A 535 9.61 11.94 -15.14
C GLN A 535 8.25 12.57 -14.78
N MET A 536 7.25 11.76 -14.43
CA MET A 536 5.92 12.24 -14.04
C MET A 536 6.00 13.16 -12.81
N ALA A 537 6.80 12.79 -11.80
CA ALA A 537 6.99 13.64 -10.62
C ALA A 537 7.59 15.02 -10.99
N LEU A 538 8.61 15.03 -11.86
CA LEU A 538 9.23 16.26 -12.36
C LEU A 538 8.26 17.11 -13.21
N TRP A 539 7.51 16.47 -14.11
CA TRP A 539 6.49 17.13 -14.95
C TRP A 539 5.37 17.73 -14.11
N ARG A 540 4.87 17.00 -13.10
CA ARG A 540 3.86 17.51 -12.17
C ARG A 540 4.37 18.72 -11.40
N ALA A 541 5.57 18.65 -10.83
CA ALA A 541 6.18 19.79 -10.13
C ALA A 541 6.29 21.01 -11.06
N ARG A 542 6.84 20.83 -12.27
CA ARG A 542 6.96 21.91 -13.27
C ARG A 542 5.61 22.51 -13.63
N HIS A 543 4.60 21.67 -13.86
CA HIS A 543 3.27 22.11 -14.26
C HIS A 543 2.60 22.94 -13.16
N GLN A 544 2.69 22.51 -11.91
CA GLN A 544 2.13 23.30 -10.80
C GLN A 544 2.91 24.60 -10.58
N LEU A 545 4.23 24.58 -10.68
CA LEU A 545 5.05 25.78 -10.60
C LEU A 545 4.75 26.77 -11.74
N PHE A 546 4.53 26.27 -12.96
CA PHE A 546 4.12 27.10 -14.09
C PHE A 546 2.77 27.77 -13.83
N LYS A 547 1.78 27.05 -13.27
CA LYS A 547 0.51 27.65 -12.89
C LYS A 547 0.68 28.75 -11.85
N ILE A 548 1.49 28.51 -10.82
CA ILE A 548 1.78 29.49 -9.77
C ILE A 548 2.48 30.73 -10.34
N ASP A 549 3.45 30.55 -11.25
CA ASP A 549 4.20 31.66 -11.89
C ASP A 549 3.29 32.58 -12.73
N ASN A 550 2.22 32.02 -13.30
CA ASN A 550 1.23 32.74 -14.10
C ASN A 550 -0.01 33.14 -13.28
N GLU A 551 0.06 33.10 -11.95
CA GLU A 551 -1.04 33.44 -11.03
C GLU A 551 -2.34 32.66 -11.26
N LEU A 552 -2.24 31.48 -11.89
CA LEU A 552 -3.37 30.58 -12.09
C LEU A 552 -3.67 29.86 -10.78
N ASN A 553 -4.92 29.49 -10.56
CA ASN A 553 -5.32 28.66 -9.44
C ASN A 553 -5.02 27.17 -9.73
N PHE A 554 -5.28 26.29 -8.74
CA PHE A 554 -5.00 24.85 -8.88
C PHE A 554 -5.63 24.22 -10.14
N ILE A 555 -6.83 24.65 -10.50
CA ILE A 555 -7.60 24.15 -11.65
C ILE A 555 -7.02 24.68 -12.97
N GLY A 556 -6.25 25.77 -12.93
CA GLY A 556 -5.63 26.42 -14.08
C GLY A 556 -6.38 27.67 -14.54
N LEU A 557 -7.29 28.21 -13.72
CA LEU A 557 -8.02 29.45 -13.98
C LEU A 557 -7.31 30.61 -13.28
N GLY A 558 -7.03 31.69 -14.01
CA GLY A 558 -6.55 32.96 -13.42
C GLY A 558 -7.73 33.85 -13.02
N VAL A 559 -7.58 35.17 -13.20
CA VAL A 559 -8.71 36.11 -13.17
C VAL A 559 -9.56 35.88 -14.43
N HIS A 560 -10.51 34.96 -14.34
CA HIS A 560 -11.39 34.59 -15.44
C HIS A 560 -12.85 34.86 -15.07
N ILE A 561 -13.51 35.68 -15.88
CA ILE A 561 -14.96 35.90 -15.82
C ILE A 561 -15.56 35.09 -16.98
N PRO A 562 -16.40 34.08 -16.70
CA PRO A 562 -16.94 33.22 -17.74
C PRO A 562 -17.96 33.99 -18.61
N PRO A 563 -18.08 33.65 -19.91
CA PRO A 563 -19.07 34.25 -20.81
C PRO A 563 -20.50 33.73 -20.60
N PHE A 564 -20.74 33.01 -19.50
CA PHE A 564 -22.02 32.36 -19.19
C PHE A 564 -22.67 33.01 -17.98
N SER A 565 -24.00 32.99 -17.94
CA SER A 565 -24.77 33.50 -16.80
C SER A 565 -24.57 32.64 -15.55
N PHE A 566 -24.66 33.27 -14.38
CA PHE A 566 -24.58 32.60 -13.10
C PHE A 566 -25.61 31.45 -12.98
N GLU A 567 -26.85 31.67 -13.43
CA GLU A 567 -27.93 30.69 -13.34
C GLU A 567 -27.62 29.42 -14.14
N TYR A 568 -27.07 29.56 -15.35
CA TYR A 568 -26.68 28.41 -16.16
C TYR A 568 -25.54 27.61 -15.50
N LEU A 569 -24.48 28.30 -15.07
CA LEU A 569 -23.34 27.65 -14.41
C LEU A 569 -23.73 27.00 -13.09
N GLN A 570 -24.65 27.60 -12.33
CA GLN A 570 -25.19 26.99 -11.12
C GLN A 570 -25.91 25.67 -11.41
N ASN A 571 -26.79 25.67 -12.41
CA ASN A 571 -27.52 24.45 -12.79
C ASN A 571 -26.57 23.36 -13.30
N LEU A 572 -25.54 23.74 -14.06
CA LEU A 572 -24.52 22.82 -14.56
C LEU A 572 -23.64 22.27 -13.42
N ALA A 573 -23.23 23.10 -12.46
CA ALA A 573 -22.48 22.68 -11.29
C ALA A 573 -23.30 21.70 -10.42
N ARG A 574 -24.59 22.00 -10.18
CA ARG A 574 -25.51 21.09 -9.49
C ARG A 574 -25.65 19.76 -10.21
N TYR A 575 -25.78 19.77 -11.55
CA TYR A 575 -25.88 18.57 -12.35
C TYR A 575 -24.67 17.64 -12.14
N PHE A 576 -23.45 18.15 -12.25
CA PHE A 576 -22.24 17.34 -12.03
C PHE A 576 -22.10 16.87 -10.58
N ALA A 577 -22.43 17.73 -9.61
CA ALA A 577 -22.37 17.36 -8.20
C ALA A 577 -23.42 16.29 -7.83
N GLN A 578 -24.62 16.35 -8.39
CA GLN A 578 -25.65 15.32 -8.22
C GLN A 578 -25.22 13.98 -8.83
N HIS A 579 -24.60 13.99 -10.01
CA HIS A 579 -24.01 12.78 -10.58
C HIS A 579 -22.88 12.21 -9.73
N ALA A 580 -22.01 13.06 -9.17
CA ALA A 580 -20.98 12.61 -8.24
C ALA A 580 -21.60 11.94 -7.00
N SER A 581 -22.64 12.52 -6.41
CA SER A 581 -23.36 11.96 -5.24
C SER A 581 -24.02 10.60 -5.57
N GLN A 582 -24.67 10.46 -6.73
CA GLN A 582 -25.26 9.20 -7.18
C GLN A 582 -24.22 8.09 -7.36
N VAL A 583 -23.09 8.39 -7.98
CA VAL A 583 -22.00 7.42 -8.16
C VAL A 583 -21.32 7.10 -6.82
N GLU A 584 -21.28 8.05 -5.87
CA GLU A 584 -20.76 7.80 -4.52
C GLU A 584 -21.65 6.83 -3.73
N GLN A 585 -22.98 6.90 -3.89
CA GLN A 585 -23.89 5.90 -3.34
C GLN A 585 -23.63 4.51 -3.93
N MET A 586 -23.38 4.41 -5.24
CA MET A 586 -22.97 3.14 -5.87
C MET A 586 -21.64 2.63 -5.31
N TYR A 587 -20.66 3.51 -5.09
CA TYR A 587 -19.39 3.15 -4.46
C TYR A 587 -19.61 2.55 -3.06
N ILE A 588 -20.43 3.20 -2.22
CA ILE A 588 -20.75 2.72 -0.87
C ILE A 588 -21.41 1.34 -0.94
N GLN A 589 -22.35 1.15 -1.87
CA GLN A 589 -23.00 -0.14 -2.08
C GLN A 589 -22.00 -1.23 -2.52
N PHE A 590 -21.14 -0.95 -3.50
CA PHE A 590 -20.12 -1.92 -3.95
C PHE A 590 -19.12 -2.24 -2.86
N LYS A 591 -18.66 -1.25 -2.09
CA LYS A 591 -17.74 -1.45 -0.97
C LYS A 591 -18.37 -2.30 0.13
N SER A 592 -19.63 -2.02 0.49
CA SER A 592 -20.35 -2.82 1.50
C SER A 592 -20.57 -4.26 1.04
N THR A 593 -20.93 -4.47 -0.23
CA THR A 593 -21.05 -5.82 -0.80
C THR A 593 -19.70 -6.54 -0.80
N ALA A 594 -18.61 -5.86 -1.17
CA ALA A 594 -17.27 -6.42 -1.12
C ALA A 594 -16.89 -6.89 0.29
N GLU A 595 -17.13 -6.07 1.31
CA GLU A 595 -16.83 -6.41 2.71
C GLU A 595 -17.68 -7.59 3.22
N ASN A 596 -18.93 -7.70 2.78
CA ASN A 596 -19.79 -8.84 3.11
C ASN A 596 -19.33 -10.13 2.42
N GLU A 597 -18.90 -10.06 1.15
CA GLU A 597 -18.34 -11.23 0.46
C GLU A 597 -16.97 -11.63 1.01
N GLU A 598 -16.13 -10.65 1.36
CA GLU A 598 -14.86 -10.88 2.06
C GLU A 598 -15.07 -11.61 3.40
N LEU A 599 -16.05 -11.17 4.20
CA LEU A 599 -16.39 -11.84 5.45
C LEU A 599 -16.85 -13.29 5.22
N ARG A 600 -17.60 -13.55 4.14
CA ARG A 600 -18.02 -14.91 3.78
C ARG A 600 -16.85 -15.78 3.34
N GLU A 601 -15.95 -15.23 2.52
CA GLU A 601 -14.71 -15.89 2.11
C GLU A 601 -13.85 -16.23 3.33
N ASP A 602 -13.66 -15.28 4.26
CA ASP A 602 -12.90 -15.50 5.49
C ASP A 602 -13.55 -16.55 6.40
N GLN A 603 -14.89 -16.56 6.53
CA GLN A 603 -15.61 -17.60 7.29
C GLN A 603 -15.42 -19.00 6.68
N MET A 604 -15.48 -19.11 5.35
CA MET A 604 -15.25 -20.40 4.67
C MET A 604 -13.79 -20.83 4.75
N ALA A 605 -12.85 -19.90 4.66
CA ALA A 605 -11.43 -20.19 4.88
C ALA A 605 -11.14 -20.69 6.30
N GLN A 606 -11.81 -20.12 7.31
CA GLN A 606 -11.73 -20.63 8.68
C GLN A 606 -12.34 -22.03 8.80
N GLN A 607 -13.47 -22.29 8.16
CA GLN A 607 -14.07 -23.63 8.14
C GLN A 607 -13.15 -24.67 7.46
N ALA A 608 -12.53 -24.32 6.33
CA ALA A 608 -11.56 -25.18 5.66
C ALA A 608 -10.35 -25.47 6.55
N THR A 609 -9.84 -24.46 7.25
CA THR A 609 -8.73 -24.61 8.21
C THR A 609 -9.11 -25.53 9.38
N LEU A 610 -10.32 -25.37 9.94
CA LEU A 610 -10.83 -26.23 11.00
C LEU A 610 -11.05 -27.67 10.52
N ALA A 611 -11.53 -27.85 9.28
CA ALA A 611 -11.71 -29.17 8.67
C ALA A 611 -10.35 -29.87 8.48
N ALA A 612 -9.34 -29.16 7.98
CA ALA A 612 -7.98 -29.69 7.87
C ALA A 612 -7.41 -30.11 9.23
N ALA A 613 -7.58 -29.29 10.27
CA ALA A 613 -7.15 -29.64 11.63
C ALA A 613 -7.92 -30.85 12.20
N SER A 614 -9.20 -31.01 11.83
CA SER A 614 -10.00 -32.17 12.24
C SER A 614 -9.51 -33.48 11.61
N VAL A 615 -9.05 -33.45 10.35
CA VAL A 615 -8.45 -34.61 9.69
C VAL A 615 -7.21 -35.07 10.44
N GLU A 616 -6.34 -34.13 10.83
CA GLU A 616 -5.15 -34.45 11.62
C GLU A 616 -5.50 -35.05 12.98
N LEU A 617 -6.51 -34.51 13.67
CA LEU A 617 -6.97 -35.05 14.95
C LEU A 617 -7.48 -36.50 14.82
N GLU A 618 -8.28 -36.77 13.79
CA GLU A 618 -8.80 -38.13 13.55
C GLU A 618 -7.68 -39.10 13.12
N GLN A 619 -6.66 -38.63 12.37
CA GLN A 619 -5.46 -39.43 12.07
C GLN A 619 -4.68 -39.80 13.34
N ARG A 620 -4.58 -38.89 14.31
CA ARG A 620 -3.98 -39.21 15.61
C ARG A 620 -4.82 -40.22 16.40
N GLY A 621 -6.15 -40.07 16.36
CA GLY A 621 -7.07 -41.05 16.95
C GLY A 621 -6.93 -42.44 16.32
N LEU A 622 -6.65 -42.53 15.02
CA LEU A 622 -6.32 -43.78 14.35
C LEU A 622 -4.98 -44.36 14.85
N GLY A 623 -3.96 -43.52 15.04
CA GLY A 623 -2.69 -43.93 15.66
C GLY A 623 -2.87 -44.51 17.06
N GLU A 624 -3.66 -43.84 17.91
CA GLU A 624 -4.00 -44.33 19.26
C GLU A 624 -4.77 -45.68 19.20
N ALA A 625 -5.66 -45.86 18.21
CA ALA A 625 -6.37 -47.12 18.02
C ALA A 625 -5.41 -48.27 17.64
N HIS A 626 -4.36 -48.00 16.86
CA HIS A 626 -3.31 -48.97 16.56
C HIS A 626 -2.50 -49.34 17.81
N GLU A 627 -2.11 -48.36 18.63
CA GLU A 627 -1.43 -48.64 19.91
C GLU A 627 -2.31 -49.47 20.85
N GLY A 628 -3.63 -49.23 20.85
CA GLY A 628 -4.60 -50.04 21.58
C GLY A 628 -4.64 -51.51 21.12
N LEU A 629 -4.41 -51.79 19.84
CA LEU A 629 -4.29 -53.15 19.31
C LEU A 629 -3.00 -53.83 19.80
N ASP A 630 -1.88 -53.11 19.82
CA ASP A 630 -0.60 -53.63 20.34
C ASP A 630 -0.72 -54.04 21.81
N VAL A 631 -1.41 -53.24 22.63
CA VAL A 631 -1.71 -53.57 24.03
C VAL A 631 -2.61 -54.81 24.13
N ALA A 632 -3.65 -54.92 23.31
CA ALA A 632 -4.51 -56.10 23.29
C ALA A 632 -3.75 -57.37 22.85
N GLN A 633 -2.82 -57.24 21.90
CA GLN A 633 -1.97 -58.33 21.44
C GLN A 633 -0.96 -58.75 22.50
N ALA A 634 -0.35 -57.80 23.21
CA ALA A 634 0.53 -58.08 24.34
C ALA A 634 -0.22 -58.83 25.47
N ASN A 635 -1.46 -58.42 25.77
CA ASN A 635 -2.33 -59.13 26.72
C ASN A 635 -2.63 -60.56 26.28
N LEU A 636 -2.92 -60.77 24.98
CA LEU A 636 -3.14 -62.11 24.44
C LEU A 636 -1.90 -62.98 24.59
N ASN A 637 -0.73 -62.48 24.18
CA ASN A 637 0.55 -63.19 24.32
C ASN A 637 0.83 -63.54 25.80
N TYR A 638 0.52 -62.63 26.73
CA TYR A 638 0.64 -62.90 28.16
C TYR A 638 -0.31 -64.02 28.63
N THR A 639 -1.56 -64.03 28.18
CA THR A 639 -2.50 -65.12 28.51
C THR A 639 -2.09 -66.47 27.91
N ASP A 640 -1.42 -66.47 26.75
CA ASP A 640 -0.86 -67.70 26.16
C ASP A 640 0.28 -68.26 27.01
N VAL A 641 1.17 -67.41 27.51
CA VAL A 641 2.25 -67.82 28.43
C VAL A 641 1.66 -68.34 29.75
N GLN A 642 0.61 -67.71 30.29
CA GLN A 642 -0.07 -68.22 31.49
C GLN A 642 -0.70 -69.60 31.26
N LEU A 643 -1.34 -69.80 30.10
CA LEU A 643 -1.94 -71.08 29.74
C LEU A 643 -0.87 -72.16 29.63
N ASP A 644 0.23 -71.88 28.94
CA ASP A 644 1.35 -72.82 28.75
C ASP A 644 2.03 -73.19 30.07
N ASN A 645 2.23 -72.21 30.96
CA ASN A 645 2.74 -72.45 32.30
C ASN A 645 1.78 -73.32 33.13
N ALA A 646 0.48 -73.04 33.10
CA ALA A 646 -0.52 -73.83 33.83
C ALA A 646 -0.63 -75.27 33.31
N THR A 647 -0.57 -75.46 31.98
CA THR A 647 -0.54 -76.81 31.38
C THR A 647 0.74 -77.55 31.71
N THR A 648 1.88 -76.87 31.64
CA THR A 648 3.19 -77.45 31.99
C THR A 648 3.22 -77.88 33.46
N LEU A 649 2.74 -77.04 34.40
CA LEU A 649 2.65 -77.38 35.81
C LEU A 649 1.75 -78.59 36.07
N ARG A 650 0.59 -78.65 35.41
CA ARG A 650 -0.33 -79.79 35.49
C ARG A 650 0.33 -81.06 34.96
N ASP A 651 1.03 -80.98 33.84
CA ASP A 651 1.63 -82.14 33.17
C ASP A 651 2.86 -82.65 33.93
N GLN A 652 3.67 -81.76 34.48
CA GLN A 652 4.74 -82.08 35.43
C GLN A 652 4.19 -82.77 36.68
N PHE A 653 3.09 -82.26 37.26
CA PHE A 653 2.44 -82.93 38.40
C PHE A 653 1.92 -84.32 38.01
N ASN A 654 1.29 -84.45 36.85
CA ASN A 654 0.75 -85.72 36.36
C ASN A 654 1.83 -86.78 36.09
N SER A 655 3.05 -86.39 35.69
CA SER A 655 4.14 -87.34 35.45
C SER A 655 4.69 -87.92 36.76
N VAL A 656 4.73 -87.13 37.84
CA VAL A 656 5.31 -87.55 39.13
C VAL A 656 4.28 -88.03 40.16
N LYS A 657 2.97 -87.73 40.01
CA LYS A 657 1.96 -88.01 41.05
C LYS A 657 1.87 -89.49 41.46
N ALA A 658 2.05 -90.41 40.50
CA ALA A 658 2.00 -91.84 40.75
C ALA A 658 3.20 -92.30 41.58
N GLU A 659 4.38 -91.76 41.27
CA GLU A 659 5.62 -92.00 41.99
C GLU A 659 5.58 -91.40 43.41
N LEU A 660 5.11 -90.15 43.57
CA LEU A 660 4.91 -89.53 44.88
C LEU A 660 3.95 -90.33 45.77
N GLN A 661 2.89 -90.86 45.17
CA GLN A 661 1.95 -91.73 45.86
C GLN A 661 2.61 -93.04 46.29
N GLU A 662 3.44 -93.64 45.44
CA GLU A 662 4.21 -94.84 45.76
C GLU A 662 5.25 -94.60 46.88
N ILE A 663 6.01 -93.51 46.79
CA ILE A 663 6.97 -93.11 47.82
C ILE A 663 6.27 -92.89 49.17
N SER A 664 5.11 -92.22 49.18
CA SER A 664 4.34 -92.01 50.42
C SER A 664 3.85 -93.33 51.03
N ARG A 665 3.50 -94.32 50.21
CA ARG A 665 3.12 -95.67 50.67
C ARG A 665 4.32 -96.40 51.26
N LEU A 666 5.47 -96.37 50.58
CA LEU A 666 6.70 -97.04 50.99
C LEU A 666 7.29 -96.42 52.27
N GLN A 667 7.28 -95.09 52.41
CA GLN A 667 7.72 -94.40 53.62
C GLN A 667 6.85 -94.75 54.83
N ALA A 668 5.52 -94.79 54.65
CA ALA A 668 4.60 -95.18 55.71
C ALA A 668 4.76 -96.65 56.13
N TRP A 669 5.08 -97.54 55.17
CA TRP A 669 5.39 -98.94 55.44
C TRP A 669 6.73 -99.11 56.18
N ALA A 670 7.79 -98.42 55.74
CA ALA A 670 9.13 -98.48 56.34
C ALA A 670 9.22 -97.84 57.74
N GLY A 671 8.38 -96.83 58.04
CA GLY A 671 8.31 -96.19 59.36
C GLY A 671 7.65 -97.03 60.46
N SER A 672 7.14 -98.23 60.15
CA SER A 672 6.49 -99.13 61.11
C SER A 672 7.52 -100.00 61.85
N ALA A 673 7.93 -99.60 63.06
CA ALA A 673 8.96 -100.30 63.86
C ALA A 673 8.46 -101.53 64.68
N SER A 674 7.20 -101.93 64.52
CA SER A 674 6.54 -102.96 65.35
C SER A 674 5.52 -103.76 64.53
N ASN A 675 5.36 -105.05 64.86
CA ASN A 675 4.50 -106.02 64.14
C ASN A 675 3.20 -106.35 64.92
N ASP A 676 2.66 -105.37 65.65
CA ASP A 676 1.44 -105.45 66.44
C ASP A 676 0.18 -105.19 65.59
N GLU A 677 -0.91 -105.83 66.00
CA GLU A 677 -2.23 -105.64 65.40
C GLU A 677 -2.86 -104.35 65.95
N VAL A 678 -3.41 -103.53 65.06
CA VAL A 678 -3.98 -102.23 65.42
C VAL A 678 -5.45 -102.21 65.05
N ASN A 679 -6.30 -101.98 66.05
CA ASN A 679 -7.73 -101.71 65.87
C ASN A 679 -7.93 -100.19 65.83
N LEU A 680 -8.16 -99.65 64.64
CA LEU A 680 -8.30 -98.22 64.41
C LEU A 680 -9.65 -97.95 63.75
N ASN A 681 -10.64 -97.62 64.57
CA ASN A 681 -11.98 -97.24 64.15
C ASN A 681 -12.15 -95.72 64.26
N VAL A 682 -12.35 -95.04 63.12
CA VAL A 682 -12.60 -93.60 63.08
C VAL A 682 -14.11 -93.36 63.15
N THR A 683 -14.57 -92.79 64.25
CA THR A 683 -16.00 -92.49 64.47
C THR A 683 -16.48 -91.42 63.47
N HIS A 684 -17.57 -91.68 62.76
CA HIS A 684 -18.17 -90.86 61.68
C HIS A 684 -17.49 -90.91 60.29
N ALA A 685 -16.62 -91.89 60.02
CA ALA A 685 -16.07 -92.16 58.69
C ALA A 685 -16.44 -93.59 58.20
N THR A 686 -17.11 -93.72 57.06
CA THR A 686 -17.55 -95.02 56.48
C THR A 686 -16.52 -95.68 55.56
N TYR A 687 -15.37 -95.06 55.33
CA TYR A 687 -14.46 -95.42 54.23
C TYR A 687 -13.22 -96.22 54.64
N TYR A 688 -12.98 -96.45 55.94
CA TYR A 688 -11.84 -97.25 56.40
C TYR A 688 -12.13 -97.95 57.74
N SER A 689 -11.99 -99.27 57.77
CA SER A 689 -12.16 -100.14 58.95
C SER A 689 -11.08 -101.21 58.92
N ALA A 690 -10.28 -101.30 59.97
CA ALA A 690 -9.24 -102.32 60.13
C ALA A 690 -9.55 -103.15 61.39
N ASP A 691 -10.09 -104.35 61.19
CA ASP A 691 -10.27 -105.35 62.24
C ASP A 691 -9.15 -106.41 62.08
N SER A 692 -8.24 -106.47 63.06
CA SER A 692 -7.10 -107.42 63.10
C SER A 692 -6.09 -107.32 61.93
N LYS A 693 -5.68 -106.09 61.56
CA LYS A 693 -4.61 -105.86 60.55
C LYS A 693 -3.28 -105.46 61.20
N PRO A 694 -2.12 -105.86 60.63
CA PRO A 694 -0.81 -105.36 61.06
C PRO A 694 -0.69 -103.84 60.90
N ARG A 695 -0.06 -103.15 61.86
CA ARG A 695 0.14 -101.67 61.83
C ARG A 695 0.70 -101.16 60.50
N SER A 696 1.64 -101.89 59.90
CA SER A 696 2.27 -101.55 58.61
C SER A 696 1.28 -101.44 57.45
N HIS A 697 0.27 -102.33 57.41
CA HIS A 697 -0.76 -102.32 56.37
C HIS A 697 -1.77 -101.21 56.61
N VAL A 698 -2.10 -100.95 57.89
CA VAL A 698 -2.98 -99.84 58.27
C VAL A 698 -2.37 -98.48 57.90
N LEU A 699 -1.09 -98.26 58.23
CA LEU A 699 -0.36 -97.05 57.86
C LEU A 699 -0.20 -96.90 56.34
N PHE A 700 0.07 -97.99 55.63
CA PHE A 700 0.14 -98.01 54.17
C PHE A 700 -1.18 -97.58 53.52
N ASP A 701 -2.30 -98.18 53.93
CA ASP A 701 -3.63 -97.89 53.36
C ASP A 701 -4.05 -96.44 53.64
N LEU A 702 -3.83 -95.96 54.87
CA LEU A 702 -4.15 -94.57 55.26
C LEU A 702 -3.26 -93.55 54.54
N ALA A 703 -1.97 -93.83 54.39
CA ALA A 703 -1.06 -92.98 53.63
C ALA A 703 -1.42 -92.98 52.14
N ASN A 704 -1.76 -94.14 51.56
CA ASN A 704 -2.25 -94.24 50.19
C ASN A 704 -3.51 -93.39 49.98
N ARG A 705 -4.48 -93.48 50.91
CA ARG A 705 -5.73 -92.72 50.82
C ARG A 705 -5.51 -91.22 50.97
N ARG A 706 -4.65 -90.81 51.91
CA ARG A 706 -4.26 -89.40 52.09
C ARG A 706 -3.59 -88.85 50.82
N ALA A 707 -2.66 -89.61 50.25
CA ALA A 707 -1.97 -89.23 49.02
C ALA A 707 -2.95 -89.15 47.83
N GLN A 708 -3.90 -90.09 47.69
CA GLN A 708 -4.96 -90.00 46.68
C GLN A 708 -5.78 -88.71 46.80
N ILE A 709 -6.31 -88.43 47.99
CA ILE A 709 -7.13 -87.23 48.22
C ILE A 709 -6.32 -85.96 47.96
N SER A 710 -5.07 -85.89 48.45
CA SER A 710 -4.19 -84.75 48.22
C SER A 710 -3.90 -84.57 46.72
N ASN A 711 -3.64 -85.66 46.00
CA ASN A 711 -3.39 -85.63 44.56
C ASN A 711 -4.63 -85.25 43.76
N ASP A 712 -5.83 -85.72 44.16
CA ASP A 712 -7.09 -85.38 43.52
C ASP A 712 -7.44 -83.90 43.72
N ILE A 713 -7.21 -83.36 44.93
CA ILE A 713 -7.39 -81.93 45.22
C ILE A 713 -6.41 -81.09 44.39
N GLU A 714 -5.13 -81.42 44.38
CA GLU A 714 -4.13 -80.68 43.59
C GLU A 714 -4.39 -80.79 42.09
N SER A 715 -4.74 -81.99 41.59
CA SER A 715 -5.10 -82.18 40.18
C SER A 715 -6.32 -81.34 39.80
N THR A 716 -7.32 -81.24 40.68
CA THR A 716 -8.51 -80.42 40.45
C THR A 716 -8.15 -78.92 40.49
N ARG A 717 -7.29 -78.50 41.43
CA ARG A 717 -6.80 -77.12 41.51
C ARG A 717 -6.07 -76.71 40.24
N LEU A 718 -5.11 -77.52 39.79
CA LEU A 718 -4.34 -77.27 38.56
C LEU A 718 -5.24 -77.30 37.31
N GLN A 719 -6.23 -78.20 37.27
CA GLN A 719 -7.19 -78.22 36.16
C GLN A 719 -8.09 -76.98 36.14
N ASN A 720 -8.51 -76.49 37.31
CA ASN A 720 -9.26 -75.23 37.41
C ASN A 720 -8.40 -74.03 36.99
N GLU A 721 -7.10 -74.04 37.30
CA GLU A 721 -6.14 -73.04 36.87
C GLU A 721 -6.04 -73.00 35.33
N VAL A 722 -5.91 -74.16 34.68
CA VAL A 722 -5.96 -74.28 33.20
C VAL A 722 -7.29 -73.79 32.63
N ASN A 723 -8.43 -74.14 33.25
CA ASN A 723 -9.75 -73.68 32.79
C ASN A 723 -9.88 -72.15 32.92
N SER A 724 -9.35 -71.56 33.99
CA SER A 724 -9.35 -70.11 34.21
C SER A 724 -8.45 -69.38 33.21
N ALA A 725 -7.25 -69.89 32.93
CA ALA A 725 -6.34 -69.35 31.91
C ALA A 725 -6.97 -69.39 30.51
N ASN A 726 -7.67 -70.48 30.16
CA ASN A 726 -8.43 -70.57 28.92
C ASN A 726 -9.57 -69.53 28.84
N ALA A 727 -10.28 -69.29 29.94
CA ALA A 727 -11.31 -68.26 29.98
C ALA A 727 -10.72 -66.85 29.81
N TYR A 728 -9.57 -66.57 30.44
CA TYR A 728 -8.86 -65.29 30.25
C TYR A 728 -8.38 -65.09 28.80
N LYS A 729 -7.86 -66.14 28.16
CA LYS A 729 -7.50 -66.11 26.74
C LYS A 729 -8.71 -65.78 25.86
N ALA A 730 -9.86 -66.39 26.12
CA ALA A 730 -11.09 -66.09 25.37
C ALA A 730 -11.52 -64.61 25.52
N VAL A 731 -11.38 -64.03 26.71
CA VAL A 731 -11.64 -62.60 26.95
C VAL A 731 -10.63 -61.71 26.22
N ALA A 732 -9.34 -62.05 26.25
CA ALA A 732 -8.29 -61.31 25.54
C ALA A 732 -8.51 -61.31 24.02
N GLU A 733 -8.95 -62.44 23.44
CA GLU A 733 -9.32 -62.52 22.02
C GLU A 733 -10.51 -61.62 21.67
N GLN A 734 -11.53 -61.53 22.55
CA GLN A 734 -12.63 -60.59 22.37
C GLN A 734 -12.18 -59.13 22.47
N GLN A 735 -11.25 -58.81 23.38
CA GLN A 735 -10.67 -57.47 23.47
C GLN A 735 -9.89 -57.10 22.21
N ARG A 736 -9.16 -58.06 21.61
CA ARG A 736 -8.47 -57.87 20.32
C ARG A 736 -9.46 -57.58 19.18
N GLN A 737 -10.56 -58.32 19.10
CA GLN A 737 -11.61 -58.06 18.10
C GLN A 737 -12.28 -56.70 18.29
N GLN A 738 -12.48 -56.27 19.54
CA GLN A 738 -12.98 -54.91 19.83
C GLN A 738 -11.97 -53.84 19.41
N ALA A 739 -10.67 -54.06 19.61
CA ALA A 739 -9.62 -53.15 19.16
C ALA A 739 -9.59 -53.03 17.63
N LEU A 740 -9.71 -54.15 16.91
CA LEU A 740 -9.83 -54.15 15.44
C LEU A 740 -11.06 -53.37 14.95
N ALA A 741 -12.22 -53.56 15.58
CA ALA A 741 -13.43 -52.80 15.23
C ALA A 741 -13.26 -51.28 15.51
N ARG A 742 -12.47 -50.90 16.53
CA ARG A 742 -12.15 -49.48 16.79
C ARG A 742 -11.28 -48.87 15.70
N ILE A 743 -10.34 -49.64 15.13
CA ILE A 743 -9.52 -49.20 13.99
C ILE A 743 -10.43 -48.94 12.78
N GLU A 744 -11.31 -49.87 12.42
CA GLU A 744 -12.23 -49.68 11.29
C GLU A 744 -13.12 -48.43 11.47
N VAL A 745 -13.63 -48.20 12.68
CA VAL A 745 -14.38 -46.97 13.00
C VAL A 745 -13.52 -45.71 12.87
N ALA A 746 -12.27 -45.76 13.33
CA ALA A 746 -11.34 -44.63 13.22
C ALA A 746 -10.97 -44.33 11.76
N GLU A 747 -10.75 -45.35 10.93
CA GLU A 747 -10.53 -45.20 9.48
C GLU A 747 -11.71 -44.50 8.80
N GLN A 748 -12.95 -44.89 9.14
CA GLN A 748 -14.14 -44.22 8.61
C GLN A 748 -14.26 -42.77 9.08
N ARG A 749 -13.86 -42.45 10.32
CA ARG A 749 -13.82 -41.06 10.80
C ARG A 749 -12.82 -40.21 10.03
N VAL A 750 -11.64 -40.76 9.74
CA VAL A 750 -10.64 -40.08 8.89
C VAL A 750 -11.20 -39.82 7.50
N ALA A 751 -11.84 -40.81 6.87
CA ALA A 751 -12.46 -40.64 5.56
C ALA A 751 -13.58 -39.57 5.54
N ILE A 752 -14.43 -39.54 6.58
CA ILE A 752 -15.47 -38.52 6.73
C ILE A 752 -14.84 -37.12 6.91
N ALA A 753 -13.80 -37.00 7.74
CA ALA A 753 -13.11 -35.74 7.96
C ALA A 753 -12.45 -35.23 6.65
N GLN A 754 -11.85 -36.14 5.86
CA GLN A 754 -11.26 -35.80 4.56
C GLN A 754 -12.32 -35.30 3.56
N LEU A 755 -13.49 -35.93 3.51
CA LEU A 755 -14.61 -35.48 2.68
C LEU A 755 -15.10 -34.08 3.11
N GLN A 756 -15.19 -33.83 4.43
CA GLN A 756 -15.56 -32.52 4.96
C GLN A 756 -14.54 -31.44 4.60
N GLN A 757 -13.24 -31.78 4.66
CA GLN A 757 -12.17 -30.89 4.21
C GLN A 757 -12.32 -30.56 2.72
N GLN A 758 -12.46 -31.58 1.87
CA GLN A 758 -12.61 -31.38 0.42
C GLN A 758 -13.83 -30.50 0.10
N HIS A 759 -14.98 -30.75 0.73
CA HIS A 759 -16.16 -29.91 0.54
C HIS A 759 -15.96 -28.47 1.02
N ALA A 760 -15.23 -28.25 2.11
CA ALA A 760 -14.91 -26.91 2.59
C ALA A 760 -13.98 -26.16 1.62
N GLU A 761 -12.99 -26.86 1.04
CA GLU A 761 -12.07 -26.32 0.04
C GLU A 761 -12.78 -26.00 -1.29
N GLU A 762 -13.62 -26.89 -1.80
CA GLU A 762 -14.42 -26.67 -3.02
C GLU A 762 -15.37 -25.48 -2.88
N ASN A 763 -16.00 -25.32 -1.71
CA ASN A 763 -16.85 -24.16 -1.42
C ASN A 763 -16.06 -22.84 -1.41
N LEU A 764 -14.84 -22.86 -0.86
CA LEU A 764 -13.94 -21.70 -0.88
C LEU A 764 -13.49 -21.37 -2.30
N GLU A 765 -13.08 -22.38 -3.09
CA GLU A 765 -12.69 -22.21 -4.48
C GLU A 765 -13.83 -21.64 -5.33
N PHE A 766 -15.06 -22.13 -5.14
CA PHE A 766 -16.23 -21.57 -5.81
C PHE A 766 -16.47 -20.08 -5.48
N LEU A 767 -16.34 -19.68 -4.21
CA LEU A 767 -16.53 -18.29 -3.79
C LEU A 767 -15.48 -17.35 -4.39
N THR A 768 -14.24 -17.81 -4.51
CA THR A 768 -13.13 -17.04 -5.08
C THR A 768 -13.14 -17.01 -6.61
N GLY A 769 -13.59 -18.10 -7.26
CA GLY A 769 -13.59 -18.27 -8.71
C GLY A 769 -14.82 -17.72 -9.45
N ARG A 770 -15.92 -17.41 -8.75
CA ARG A 770 -17.11 -16.79 -9.37
C ARG A 770 -16.84 -15.35 -9.82
N GLU A 771 -17.58 -14.89 -10.82
CA GLU A 771 -17.42 -13.55 -11.43
C GLU A 771 -17.53 -12.41 -10.39
N PHE A 772 -18.53 -12.47 -9.51
CA PHE A 772 -18.75 -11.50 -8.43
C PHE A 772 -18.06 -11.91 -7.12
N SER A 773 -16.75 -12.17 -7.18
CA SER A 773 -15.91 -12.38 -6.00
C SER A 773 -15.67 -11.07 -5.21
N SER A 774 -15.16 -11.19 -3.98
CA SER A 774 -14.75 -10.02 -3.18
C SER A 774 -13.83 -9.07 -3.96
N ALA A 775 -12.86 -9.63 -4.68
CA ALA A 775 -11.91 -8.87 -5.50
C ALA A 775 -12.61 -8.07 -6.63
N MET A 776 -13.58 -8.67 -7.32
CA MET A 776 -14.34 -7.97 -8.37
C MET A 776 -15.13 -6.79 -7.80
N TRP A 777 -15.83 -6.98 -6.67
CA TRP A 777 -16.55 -5.89 -6.02
C TRP A 777 -15.64 -4.76 -5.57
N TYR A 778 -14.44 -5.08 -5.04
CA TYR A 778 -13.43 -4.07 -4.73
C TYR A 778 -12.92 -3.32 -5.97
N ASN A 779 -12.78 -4.00 -7.11
CA ASN A 779 -12.42 -3.36 -8.38
C ASN A 779 -13.53 -2.43 -8.89
N LEU A 780 -14.79 -2.87 -8.86
CA LEU A 780 -15.94 -2.05 -9.19
C LEU A 780 -16.06 -0.82 -8.28
N ALA A 781 -15.85 -1.00 -6.97
CA ALA A 781 -15.80 0.10 -6.02
C ALA A 781 -14.65 1.08 -6.36
N ARG A 782 -13.47 0.58 -6.74
CA ARG A 782 -12.33 1.43 -7.13
C ARG A 782 -12.63 2.27 -8.37
N GLU A 783 -13.24 1.68 -9.40
CA GLU A 783 -13.64 2.43 -10.60
C GLU A 783 -14.76 3.42 -10.31
N ALA A 784 -15.77 3.04 -9.51
CA ALA A 784 -16.81 3.95 -9.05
C ALA A 784 -16.20 5.16 -8.32
N ARG A 785 -15.23 4.94 -7.40
CA ARG A 785 -14.53 6.01 -6.70
C ARG A 785 -13.79 6.95 -7.66
N ARG A 786 -13.19 6.43 -8.73
CA ARG A 786 -12.55 7.26 -9.77
C ARG A 786 -13.56 8.12 -10.52
N PHE A 787 -14.74 7.57 -10.84
CA PHE A 787 -15.81 8.35 -11.46
C PHE A 787 -16.35 9.43 -10.53
N VAL A 788 -16.52 9.14 -9.23
CA VAL A 788 -16.90 10.16 -8.22
C VAL A 788 -15.93 11.32 -8.25
N GLN A 789 -14.61 11.05 -8.18
CA GLN A 789 -13.59 12.11 -8.19
C GLN A 789 -13.63 12.93 -9.48
N ARG A 790 -13.77 12.29 -10.66
CA ARG A 790 -13.88 13.02 -11.93
C ARG A 790 -15.12 13.92 -12.01
N TYR A 791 -16.29 13.42 -11.61
CA TYR A 791 -17.50 14.24 -11.58
C TYR A 791 -17.41 15.36 -10.55
N LEU A 792 -16.80 15.11 -9.41
CA LEU A 792 -16.57 16.11 -8.38
C LEU A 792 -15.60 17.21 -8.87
N ASP A 793 -14.50 16.84 -9.53
CA ASP A 793 -13.56 17.80 -10.13
C ASP A 793 -14.26 18.69 -11.17
N MET A 794 -15.05 18.10 -12.08
CA MET A 794 -15.86 18.86 -13.05
C MET A 794 -16.86 19.78 -12.35
N ALA A 795 -17.53 19.30 -11.29
CA ALA A 795 -18.46 20.12 -10.51
C ALA A 795 -17.76 21.28 -9.82
N ILE A 796 -16.57 21.07 -9.26
CA ILE A 796 -15.75 22.10 -8.61
C ILE A 796 -15.30 23.14 -9.64
N GLU A 797 -14.86 22.73 -10.82
CA GLU A 797 -14.44 23.64 -11.89
C GLU A 797 -15.59 24.56 -12.31
N VAL A 798 -16.76 23.98 -12.64
CA VAL A 798 -17.94 24.76 -13.01
C VAL A 798 -18.45 25.60 -11.83
N ALA A 799 -18.40 25.10 -10.60
CA ALA A 799 -18.78 25.87 -9.41
C ALA A 799 -17.83 27.05 -9.16
N THR A 800 -16.55 26.93 -9.51
CA THR A 800 -15.58 28.03 -9.42
C THR A 800 -15.90 29.10 -10.46
N MET A 801 -16.25 28.70 -11.69
CA MET A 801 -16.75 29.62 -12.72
C MET A 801 -18.08 30.27 -12.28
N MET A 802 -18.99 29.50 -11.67
CA MET A 802 -20.24 30.01 -11.11
C MET A 802 -19.99 31.07 -10.02
N GLU A 803 -19.04 30.84 -9.11
CA GLU A 803 -18.65 31.83 -8.09
C GLU A 803 -18.16 33.13 -8.74
N LYS A 804 -17.35 33.03 -9.80
CA LYS A 804 -16.87 34.21 -10.55
C LYS A 804 -17.96 34.92 -11.33
N ALA A 805 -18.89 34.18 -11.94
CA ALA A 805 -20.07 34.75 -12.57
C ALA A 805 -20.96 35.47 -11.55
N TYR A 806 -21.14 34.89 -10.35
CA TYR A 806 -21.89 35.51 -9.27
C TYR A 806 -21.25 36.83 -8.81
N GLU A 807 -19.93 36.83 -8.64
CA GLU A 807 -19.15 38.04 -8.33
C GLU A 807 -19.32 39.09 -9.43
N ALA A 808 -19.19 38.69 -10.69
CA ALA A 808 -19.35 39.56 -11.85
C ALA A 808 -20.78 40.10 -12.02
N GLU A 809 -21.83 39.40 -11.60
CA GLU A 809 -23.21 39.87 -11.68
C GLU A 809 -23.62 40.73 -10.48
N THR A 810 -23.28 40.31 -9.26
CA THR A 810 -23.75 40.91 -8.01
C THR A 810 -22.77 41.91 -7.38
N GLY A 811 -21.49 41.87 -7.78
CA GLY A 811 -20.42 42.65 -7.16
C GLY A 811 -20.04 42.16 -5.75
N ARG A 812 -20.42 40.93 -5.38
CA ARG A 812 -20.14 40.33 -4.07
C ARG A 812 -19.24 39.10 -4.24
N ASP A 813 -18.11 39.11 -3.54
CA ASP A 813 -17.20 37.96 -3.48
C ASP A 813 -17.48 37.15 -2.19
N LEU A 814 -18.05 35.95 -2.33
CA LEU A 814 -18.45 35.10 -1.20
C LEU A 814 -17.38 34.07 -0.79
N ARG A 815 -16.42 33.76 -1.68
CA ARG A 815 -15.36 32.74 -1.51
C ARG A 815 -15.80 31.47 -0.78
N LYS A 816 -16.90 30.85 -1.24
CA LYS A 816 -17.45 29.65 -0.61
C LYS A 816 -16.93 28.38 -1.23
N ILE A 817 -16.70 28.38 -2.55
CA ILE A 817 -16.28 27.18 -3.25
C ILE A 817 -14.84 26.80 -2.85
N LYS A 818 -14.63 25.51 -2.55
CA LYS A 818 -13.34 24.91 -2.20
C LYS A 818 -12.83 24.06 -3.36
N PHE A 819 -11.53 23.76 -3.40
CA PHE A 819 -10.96 22.84 -4.40
C PHE A 819 -10.76 21.42 -3.86
N GLU A 820 -11.13 21.19 -2.60
CA GLU A 820 -11.23 19.88 -1.97
C GLU A 820 -12.54 19.79 -1.21
N TYR A 821 -13.30 18.76 -1.50
CA TYR A 821 -14.52 18.41 -0.81
C TYR A 821 -14.47 16.92 -0.44
N GLY A 822 -14.81 16.62 0.80
CA GLY A 822 -14.74 15.28 1.37
C GLY A 822 -14.32 15.37 2.83
N LEU A 823 -14.91 14.53 3.66
CA LEU A 823 -14.58 14.52 5.08
C LEU A 823 -13.47 13.50 5.34
N ASP A 824 -12.31 13.95 5.83
CA ASP A 824 -11.16 13.08 6.15
C ASP A 824 -11.57 11.92 7.08
N ARG A 825 -12.39 12.21 8.09
CA ARG A 825 -12.93 11.21 9.04
C ARG A 825 -13.85 10.16 8.39
N LEU A 826 -14.35 10.42 7.18
CA LEU A 826 -15.19 9.51 6.40
C LEU A 826 -14.48 9.04 5.13
N ASN A 827 -13.14 9.04 5.11
CA ASN A 827 -12.33 8.64 3.95
C ASN A 827 -12.64 9.45 2.68
N GLY A 828 -12.98 10.74 2.84
CA GLY A 828 -13.29 11.65 1.73
C GLY A 828 -14.66 11.40 1.10
N LEU A 829 -15.62 10.81 1.83
CA LEU A 829 -17.03 10.73 1.42
C LEU A 829 -17.79 12.04 1.69
N LEU A 830 -18.98 12.17 1.10
CA LEU A 830 -19.89 13.33 1.20
C LEU A 830 -19.29 14.62 0.63
N GLY A 831 -18.33 14.50 -0.28
CA GLY A 831 -17.73 15.67 -0.95
C GLY A 831 -18.74 16.37 -1.85
N ALA A 832 -19.50 15.60 -2.63
CA ALA A 832 -20.50 16.13 -3.55
C ALA A 832 -21.65 16.85 -2.82
N ASP A 833 -22.16 16.27 -1.74
CA ASP A 833 -23.25 16.87 -0.95
C ASP A 833 -22.78 18.15 -0.24
N ALA A 834 -21.53 18.20 0.23
CA ALA A 834 -20.94 19.41 0.80
C ALA A 834 -20.79 20.52 -0.26
N LEU A 835 -20.37 20.19 -1.49
CA LEU A 835 -20.33 21.13 -2.60
C LEU A 835 -21.73 21.63 -2.97
N LEU A 836 -22.73 20.75 -3.03
CA LEU A 836 -24.13 21.14 -3.30
C LEU A 836 -24.65 22.15 -2.28
N LEU A 837 -24.34 21.95 -0.99
CA LEU A 837 -24.71 22.90 0.06
C LEU A 837 -24.04 24.27 -0.15
N ASP A 838 -22.76 24.28 -0.51
CA ASP A 838 -22.02 25.52 -0.78
C ASP A 838 -22.55 26.20 -2.07
N ILE A 839 -23.00 25.45 -3.09
CA ILE A 839 -23.69 25.99 -4.29
C ILE A 839 -25.07 26.58 -3.93
N ASP A 840 -25.85 25.87 -3.12
CA ASP A 840 -27.19 26.31 -2.69
C ASP A 840 -27.12 27.58 -1.83
N TYR A 841 -26.01 27.78 -1.10
CA TYR A 841 -25.76 29.03 -0.39
C TYR A 841 -25.75 30.24 -1.33
N PHE A 842 -25.21 30.12 -2.55
CA PHE A 842 -25.27 31.22 -3.53
C PHE A 842 -26.71 31.51 -3.97
N SER A 843 -27.55 30.49 -4.16
CA SER A 843 -28.99 30.70 -4.43
C SER A 843 -29.65 31.48 -3.29
N LEU A 844 -29.35 31.09 -2.05
CA LEU A 844 -29.90 31.73 -0.86
C LEU A 844 -29.43 33.18 -0.70
N ASP A 845 -28.13 33.46 -0.91
CA ASP A 845 -27.61 34.84 -0.91
C ASP A 845 -28.25 35.64 -2.05
N HIS A 846 -28.31 35.08 -3.27
CA HIS A 846 -28.92 35.76 -4.42
C HIS A 846 -30.34 36.22 -4.12
N VAL A 847 -31.19 35.36 -3.56
CA VAL A 847 -32.58 35.71 -3.21
C VAL A 847 -32.65 36.73 -2.08
N ARG A 848 -31.76 36.64 -1.07
CA ARG A 848 -31.75 37.55 0.08
C ARG A 848 -31.28 38.97 -0.28
N THR A 849 -30.32 39.08 -1.20
CA THR A 849 -29.70 40.36 -1.55
C THR A 849 -30.24 40.96 -2.85
N LYS A 850 -31.15 40.27 -3.56
CA LYS A 850 -31.71 40.77 -4.81
C LYS A 850 -32.47 42.08 -4.57
N ALA A 851 -31.96 43.14 -5.17
CA ALA A 851 -32.65 44.40 -5.30
C ALA A 851 -33.16 44.58 -6.74
N LYS A 852 -34.15 45.44 -6.93
CA LYS A 852 -34.59 45.82 -8.27
C LYS A 852 -33.54 46.75 -8.87
N LYS A 853 -33.09 46.45 -10.08
CA LYS A 853 -32.21 47.34 -10.86
C LYS A 853 -33.05 48.31 -11.69
N ALA A 854 -32.63 49.56 -11.76
CA ALA A 854 -33.18 50.52 -12.69
C ALA A 854 -32.54 50.31 -14.06
N GLN A 855 -33.38 50.24 -15.10
CA GLN A 855 -32.92 50.15 -16.49
C GLN A 855 -32.77 51.56 -17.04
N MET A 856 -31.63 51.84 -17.66
CA MET A 856 -31.26 53.15 -18.16
C MET A 856 -30.75 53.03 -19.60
N LYS A 857 -31.00 54.09 -20.38
CA LYS A 857 -30.48 54.26 -21.73
C LYS A 857 -29.76 55.60 -21.79
N GLN A 858 -28.52 55.60 -22.26
CA GLN A 858 -27.78 56.83 -22.52
C GLN A 858 -27.24 56.82 -23.94
N VAL A 859 -27.44 57.93 -24.64
CA VAL A 859 -26.87 58.17 -25.97
C VAL A 859 -25.74 59.18 -25.80
N ILE A 860 -24.56 58.83 -26.29
CA ILE A 860 -23.37 59.66 -26.24
C ILE A 860 -22.95 59.95 -27.68
N SER A 861 -23.06 61.21 -28.09
CA SER A 861 -22.54 61.69 -29.36
C SER A 861 -21.01 61.78 -29.27
N MET A 862 -20.32 61.13 -30.19
CA MET A 862 -18.85 61.16 -30.21
C MET A 862 -18.33 62.49 -30.72
N ALA A 863 -19.01 63.13 -31.67
CA ALA A 863 -18.63 64.45 -32.18
C ALA A 863 -18.72 65.54 -31.10
N ASP A 864 -19.68 65.44 -30.17
CA ASP A 864 -19.87 66.40 -29.08
C ASP A 864 -19.05 66.04 -27.83
N ALA A 865 -19.10 64.78 -27.37
CA ALA A 865 -18.43 64.39 -26.12
C ALA A 865 -16.92 64.16 -26.29
N TYR A 866 -16.47 63.74 -27.48
CA TYR A 866 -15.08 63.38 -27.76
C TYR A 866 -14.59 63.90 -29.13
N PRO A 867 -14.65 65.23 -29.40
CA PRO A 867 -14.38 65.81 -30.72
C PRO A 867 -12.97 65.47 -31.24
N ALA A 868 -11.95 65.49 -30.39
CA ALA A 868 -10.58 65.14 -30.78
C ALA A 868 -10.47 63.65 -31.20
N ALA A 869 -11.18 62.76 -30.51
CA ALA A 869 -11.19 61.34 -30.85
C ALA A 869 -11.96 61.09 -32.15
N PHE A 870 -13.02 61.86 -32.42
CA PHE A 870 -13.82 61.79 -33.64
C PHE A 870 -13.01 62.24 -34.87
N ASN A 871 -12.31 63.37 -34.79
CA ASN A 871 -11.44 63.83 -35.89
C ASN A 871 -10.34 62.82 -36.21
N ARG A 872 -9.68 62.29 -35.17
CA ARG A 872 -8.66 61.26 -35.34
C ARG A 872 -9.20 60.01 -36.03
N LEU A 873 -10.45 59.65 -35.75
CA LEU A 873 -11.12 58.52 -36.42
C LEU A 873 -11.34 58.80 -37.90
N ILE A 874 -11.77 60.01 -38.26
CA ILE A 874 -11.97 60.40 -39.66
C ILE A 874 -10.63 60.37 -40.41
N GLU A 875 -9.56 60.93 -39.82
CA GLU A 875 -8.25 61.03 -40.47
C GLU A 875 -7.53 59.68 -40.60
N SER A 876 -7.54 58.87 -39.53
CA SER A 876 -6.70 57.67 -39.41
C SER A 876 -7.47 56.34 -39.52
N GLY A 877 -8.80 56.38 -39.45
CA GLY A 877 -9.63 55.19 -39.37
C GLY A 877 -9.56 54.44 -38.03
N GLN A 878 -8.90 54.99 -37.00
CA GLN A 878 -8.82 54.37 -35.67
C GLN A 878 -8.79 55.41 -34.56
N THR A 879 -9.45 55.13 -33.44
CA THR A 879 -9.42 56.02 -32.28
C THR A 879 -9.69 55.31 -30.96
N PHE A 880 -9.34 55.98 -29.86
CA PHE A 880 -9.60 55.54 -28.50
C PHE A 880 -10.36 56.62 -27.74
N PHE A 881 -11.31 56.21 -26.91
CA PHE A 881 -12.01 57.11 -25.99
C PHE A 881 -12.43 56.38 -24.70
N GLU A 882 -12.50 57.10 -23.58
CA GLU A 882 -12.92 56.54 -22.29
C GLU A 882 -14.26 57.13 -21.88
N THR A 883 -15.15 56.27 -21.40
CA THR A 883 -16.37 56.66 -20.69
C THR A 883 -16.05 56.77 -19.20
N THR A 884 -16.37 57.90 -18.56
CA THR A 884 -16.04 58.16 -17.15
C THR A 884 -17.29 58.13 -16.26
N LEU A 885 -17.12 57.77 -14.98
CA LEU A 885 -18.25 57.74 -14.03
C LEU A 885 -18.89 59.13 -13.85
N ASP A 886 -18.07 60.19 -13.87
CA ASP A 886 -18.53 61.57 -13.68
C ASP A 886 -19.60 61.99 -14.70
N TYR A 887 -19.49 61.52 -15.95
CA TYR A 887 -20.48 61.76 -17.01
C TYR A 887 -21.87 61.23 -16.63
N PHE A 888 -21.92 60.07 -15.97
CA PHE A 888 -23.17 59.43 -15.56
C PHE A 888 -23.66 59.93 -14.21
N ASP A 889 -22.75 60.12 -13.24
CA ASP A 889 -23.06 60.64 -11.90
C ASP A 889 -23.73 62.01 -11.96
N ARG A 890 -23.35 62.85 -12.93
CA ARG A 890 -23.97 64.18 -13.12
C ARG A 890 -25.38 64.12 -13.70
N ARG A 891 -25.73 63.08 -14.46
CA ARG A 891 -27.08 62.90 -15.04
C ARG A 891 -28.01 62.13 -14.11
N TYR A 892 -27.46 61.10 -13.48
CA TYR A 892 -28.19 60.17 -12.63
C TYR A 892 -27.36 59.92 -11.35
N PRO A 893 -27.35 60.86 -10.39
CA PRO A 893 -26.62 60.67 -9.15
C PRO A 893 -27.24 59.56 -8.29
N GLY A 894 -26.42 58.91 -7.46
CA GLY A 894 -26.86 57.91 -6.49
C GLY A 894 -26.98 56.48 -7.01
N PHE A 895 -26.66 56.25 -8.29
CA PHE A 895 -26.58 54.91 -8.84
C PHE A 895 -25.22 54.25 -8.56
N TYR A 896 -25.23 52.96 -8.25
CA TYR A 896 -24.05 52.15 -8.01
C TYR A 896 -24.15 50.81 -8.73
N LEU A 897 -22.99 50.17 -8.92
CA LEU A 897 -22.83 48.93 -9.69
C LEU A 897 -23.49 49.00 -11.08
N GLN A 898 -23.29 50.13 -11.76
CA GLN A 898 -23.85 50.36 -13.08
C GLN A 898 -23.14 49.47 -14.12
N LYS A 899 -23.92 48.61 -14.77
CA LYS A 899 -23.43 47.57 -15.68
C LYS A 899 -24.09 47.65 -17.03
N VAL A 900 -23.28 47.52 -18.08
CA VAL A 900 -23.77 47.47 -19.45
C VAL A 900 -24.57 46.20 -19.66
N LYS A 901 -25.71 46.34 -20.35
CA LYS A 901 -26.55 45.24 -20.83
C LYS A 901 -26.50 45.08 -22.34
N GLN A 902 -26.32 46.18 -23.06
CA GLN A 902 -26.16 46.17 -24.50
C GLN A 902 -25.53 47.48 -24.96
N VAL A 903 -24.75 47.41 -26.03
CA VAL A 903 -24.18 48.56 -26.73
C VAL A 903 -24.66 48.55 -28.17
N GLU A 904 -25.07 49.71 -28.68
CA GLU A 904 -25.37 49.92 -30.11
C GLU A 904 -24.57 51.14 -30.59
N LEU A 905 -24.07 51.11 -31.82
CA LEU A 905 -23.51 52.27 -32.50
C LEU A 905 -24.47 52.72 -33.59
N LEU A 906 -24.81 54.01 -33.60
CA LEU A 906 -25.61 54.62 -34.66
C LEU A 906 -24.75 55.62 -35.42
N PHE A 907 -24.60 55.38 -36.72
CA PHE A 907 -23.91 56.28 -37.63
C PHE A 907 -24.89 57.30 -38.20
N VAL A 908 -24.60 58.59 -38.02
CA VAL A 908 -25.40 59.69 -38.55
C VAL A 908 -24.62 60.34 -39.68
N GLY A 909 -25.12 60.25 -40.91
CA GLY A 909 -24.45 60.78 -42.10
C GLY A 909 -24.80 59.98 -43.36
N LEU A 910 -24.08 60.25 -44.45
CA LEU A 910 -24.15 59.42 -45.65
C LEU A 910 -23.22 58.22 -45.45
N ASN A 911 -23.79 57.01 -45.45
CA ASN A 911 -23.04 55.76 -45.48
C ASN A 911 -23.15 55.11 -46.86
N GLY A 912 -22.15 54.29 -47.22
CA GLY A 912 -22.16 53.51 -48.45
C GLY A 912 -23.32 52.51 -48.49
N THR A 913 -23.61 51.97 -49.68
CA THR A 913 -24.70 50.99 -49.89
C THR A 913 -24.49 49.66 -49.16
N GLU A 914 -23.26 49.40 -48.70
CA GLU A 914 -22.85 48.18 -47.99
C GLU A 914 -22.73 48.41 -46.47
N GLY A 915 -23.19 49.55 -45.97
CA GLY A 915 -23.06 49.93 -44.57
C GLY A 915 -21.65 50.35 -44.16
N VAL A 916 -21.39 50.36 -42.84
CA VAL A 916 -20.10 50.73 -42.24
C VAL A 916 -19.38 49.49 -41.76
N HIS A 917 -18.13 49.31 -42.18
CA HIS A 917 -17.27 48.20 -41.82
C HIS A 917 -16.23 48.61 -40.79
N GLY A 918 -16.13 47.85 -39.70
CA GLY A 918 -15.18 48.16 -38.64
C GLY A 918 -15.35 47.29 -37.39
N THR A 919 -14.72 47.68 -36.30
CA THR A 919 -14.87 47.02 -34.99
C THR A 919 -14.94 48.03 -33.85
N LEU A 920 -15.84 47.80 -32.89
CA LEU A 920 -15.82 48.42 -31.58
C LEU A 920 -15.24 47.44 -30.58
N ARG A 921 -14.22 47.83 -29.82
CA ARG A 921 -13.57 46.99 -28.81
C ARG A 921 -13.65 47.64 -27.44
N ASN A 922 -13.78 46.80 -26.42
CA ASN A 922 -13.59 47.20 -25.03
C ASN A 922 -12.25 46.64 -24.55
N ILE A 923 -11.39 47.49 -23.97
CA ILE A 923 -10.01 47.09 -23.58
C ILE A 923 -10.00 46.22 -22.30
N GLY A 924 -11.15 46.07 -21.64
CA GLY A 924 -11.35 45.14 -20.53
C GLY A 924 -11.32 45.80 -19.14
N LEU A 925 -10.77 47.01 -18.99
CA LEU A 925 -10.75 47.69 -17.70
C LEU A 925 -12.08 48.41 -17.44
N SER A 926 -12.88 47.88 -16.52
CA SER A 926 -14.17 48.44 -16.09
C SER A 926 -14.09 49.00 -14.68
N LYS A 927 -14.62 50.20 -14.48
CA LYS A 927 -14.72 50.85 -13.16
C LYS A 927 -16.16 50.83 -12.67
N PHE A 928 -16.36 50.49 -11.39
CA PHE A 928 -17.66 50.46 -10.74
C PHE A 928 -17.67 51.29 -9.46
N ARG A 929 -18.76 52.02 -9.23
CA ARG A 929 -19.05 52.62 -7.93
C ARG A 929 -19.74 51.59 -7.03
N GLN A 930 -19.24 51.39 -5.82
CA GLN A 930 -19.90 50.59 -4.80
C GLN A 930 -20.96 51.42 -4.05
N LYS A 931 -21.83 50.73 -3.30
CA LYS A 931 -22.82 51.37 -2.42
C LYS A 931 -22.18 52.36 -1.41
N SER A 932 -20.94 52.10 -0.98
CA SER A 932 -20.17 52.97 -0.08
C SER A 932 -19.65 54.26 -0.73
N GLY A 933 -19.77 54.40 -2.05
CA GLY A 933 -19.17 55.47 -2.83
C GLY A 933 -17.75 55.18 -3.35
N ALA A 934 -17.09 54.12 -2.86
CA ALA A 934 -15.77 53.71 -3.34
C ALA A 934 -15.80 53.24 -4.81
N ILE A 935 -14.75 53.54 -5.56
CA ILE A 935 -14.56 53.08 -6.94
C ILE A 935 -13.70 51.82 -6.92
N VAL A 936 -14.15 50.77 -7.61
CA VAL A 936 -13.42 49.52 -7.78
C VAL A 936 -13.21 49.24 -9.25
N ASP A 937 -11.98 48.89 -9.57
CA ASP A 937 -11.57 48.50 -10.90
C ASP A 937 -11.64 46.98 -11.03
N GLN A 938 -12.18 46.50 -12.14
CA GLN A 938 -12.29 45.08 -12.46
C GLN A 938 -11.89 44.87 -13.90
N SER A 939 -11.07 43.84 -14.13
CA SER A 939 -10.63 43.44 -15.45
C SER A 939 -11.58 42.39 -16.04
N TYR A 940 -12.07 42.65 -17.23
CA TYR A 940 -12.87 41.76 -18.07
C TYR A 940 -12.05 41.36 -19.31
N PRO A 941 -12.36 40.22 -19.94
CA PRO A 941 -11.84 39.90 -21.26
C PRO A 941 -12.15 41.02 -22.27
N ALA A 942 -11.23 41.26 -23.20
CA ALA A 942 -11.44 42.24 -24.26
C ALA A 942 -12.45 41.70 -25.29
N ASP A 943 -13.66 42.25 -25.28
CA ASP A 943 -14.71 41.94 -26.25
C ASP A 943 -14.57 42.82 -27.51
N VAL A 944 -14.95 42.25 -28.65
CA VAL A 944 -14.91 42.91 -29.95
C VAL A 944 -16.27 42.73 -30.63
N MET A 945 -16.94 43.85 -30.90
CA MET A 945 -18.15 43.90 -31.70
C MET A 945 -17.81 44.27 -33.14
N PRO A 946 -18.01 43.37 -34.12
CA PRO A 946 -17.89 43.74 -35.53
C PRO A 946 -19.02 44.68 -35.92
N LEU A 947 -18.70 45.66 -36.75
CA LEU A 947 -19.66 46.59 -37.31
C LEU A 947 -20.07 46.07 -38.69
N THR A 948 -21.36 45.76 -38.81
CA THR A 948 -22.02 45.24 -40.01
C THR A 948 -23.43 45.83 -40.07
N GLU A 949 -24.21 45.47 -41.09
CA GLU A 949 -25.64 45.82 -41.18
C GLU A 949 -26.52 45.12 -40.12
N TYR A 950 -25.92 44.29 -39.24
CA TYR A 950 -26.64 43.59 -38.18
C TYR A 950 -27.40 44.55 -37.27
N ASN A 951 -28.70 44.33 -37.16
CA ASN A 951 -29.57 45.05 -36.25
C ASN A 951 -30.26 44.07 -35.29
N VAL A 952 -29.98 44.21 -33.99
CA VAL A 952 -30.51 43.32 -32.95
C VAL A 952 -32.04 43.19 -33.01
N LYS A 953 -32.79 44.23 -33.38
CA LYS A 953 -34.26 44.15 -33.43
C LYS A 953 -34.78 43.42 -34.66
N GLN A 954 -34.09 43.54 -35.80
CA GLN A 954 -34.54 42.97 -37.06
C GLN A 954 -34.02 41.53 -37.24
N ASP A 955 -32.80 41.26 -36.79
CA ASP A 955 -32.11 39.99 -36.99
C ASP A 955 -32.23 39.01 -35.81
N ALA A 956 -32.92 39.40 -34.72
CA ALA A 956 -33.16 38.54 -33.54
C ALA A 956 -33.86 37.20 -33.86
N ILE A 957 -34.54 37.10 -35.01
CA ILE A 957 -35.18 35.85 -35.44
C ILE A 957 -34.13 34.82 -35.87
N VAL A 958 -33.06 35.27 -36.55
CA VAL A 958 -31.97 34.44 -37.04
C VAL A 958 -30.95 34.19 -35.95
N PHE A 959 -30.57 35.26 -35.24
CA PHE A 959 -29.65 35.22 -34.11
C PHE A 959 -30.46 35.24 -32.81
N GLN A 960 -30.98 34.07 -32.43
CA GLN A 960 -31.69 33.92 -31.16
C GLN A 960 -30.70 34.06 -30.01
N LEU A 961 -31.01 34.96 -29.07
CA LEU A 961 -30.22 35.10 -27.86
C LEU A 961 -30.54 33.96 -26.88
N ASP A 962 -29.56 33.11 -26.60
CA ASP A 962 -29.67 32.13 -25.51
C ASP A 962 -29.50 32.85 -24.16
N SER A 963 -30.45 32.65 -23.25
CA SER A 963 -30.39 33.14 -21.86
C SER A 963 -29.18 32.63 -21.05
N LYS A 964 -28.49 31.59 -21.54
CA LYS A 964 -27.32 30.99 -20.87
C LYS A 964 -26.04 31.78 -21.09
N GLU A 965 -25.94 32.50 -22.21
CA GLU A 965 -24.73 33.22 -22.62
C GLU A 965 -24.90 34.71 -22.37
N LEU A 966 -23.80 35.35 -21.98
CA LEU A 966 -23.74 36.80 -21.85
C LEU A 966 -23.61 37.44 -23.22
N ARG A 967 -24.24 38.60 -23.42
CA ARG A 967 -24.07 39.40 -24.63
C ARG A 967 -22.68 40.05 -24.65
N LEU A 968 -22.25 40.49 -25.83
CA LEU A 968 -21.06 41.32 -25.98
C LEU A 968 -21.15 42.54 -25.05
N PHE A 969 -20.08 42.77 -24.27
CA PHE A 969 -19.96 43.83 -23.27
C PHE A 969 -20.94 43.75 -22.09
N GLU A 970 -21.73 42.67 -21.97
CA GLU A 970 -22.65 42.52 -20.86
C GLU A 970 -21.89 42.34 -19.54
N ASN A 971 -22.38 42.99 -18.48
CA ASN A 971 -21.76 43.06 -17.14
C ASN A 971 -20.48 43.89 -17.05
N ASN A 972 -19.94 44.42 -18.16
CA ASN A 972 -18.87 45.41 -18.11
C ASN A 972 -19.36 46.70 -17.44
N GLY A 973 -18.41 47.46 -16.88
CA GLY A 973 -18.69 48.76 -16.28
C GLY A 973 -19.04 49.79 -17.34
N ILE A 974 -19.93 50.71 -16.98
CA ILE A 974 -20.24 51.85 -17.86
C ILE A 974 -19.06 52.82 -18.00
N ALA A 975 -18.11 52.78 -17.06
CA ALA A 975 -16.88 53.53 -17.12
C ALA A 975 -15.75 52.59 -17.54
N THR A 976 -15.35 52.73 -18.79
CA THR A 976 -14.42 51.81 -19.45
C THR A 976 -13.81 52.49 -20.67
N MET A 977 -12.70 51.92 -21.14
CA MET A 977 -12.00 52.35 -22.35
C MET A 977 -12.51 51.60 -23.59
N TRP A 978 -12.80 52.36 -24.65
CA TRP A 978 -13.29 51.90 -25.94
C TRP A 978 -12.27 52.20 -27.04
N GLN A 979 -12.20 51.30 -28.01
CA GLN A 979 -11.44 51.46 -29.24
C GLN A 979 -12.39 51.29 -30.42
N LEU A 980 -12.43 52.25 -31.32
CA LEU A 980 -13.24 52.19 -32.53
C LEU A 980 -12.32 52.20 -33.75
N ASP A 981 -12.42 51.15 -34.56
CA ASP A 981 -11.64 50.95 -35.77
C ASP A 981 -12.58 50.97 -36.98
N LEU A 982 -12.40 51.91 -37.90
CA LEU A 982 -13.05 52.05 -39.20
C LEU A 982 -11.98 52.07 -40.31
N PRO A 983 -11.49 50.91 -40.77
CA PRO A 983 -10.40 50.88 -41.75
C PRO A 983 -10.76 51.59 -43.06
N LEU A 984 -9.92 52.54 -43.48
CA LEU A 984 -10.12 53.33 -44.71
C LEU A 984 -10.18 52.44 -45.97
N ALA A 985 -9.38 51.38 -46.02
CA ALA A 985 -9.32 50.49 -47.19
C ALA A 985 -10.56 49.59 -47.35
N THR A 986 -11.39 49.44 -46.30
CA THR A 986 -12.54 48.52 -46.30
C THR A 986 -13.86 49.25 -46.50
N ASN A 987 -13.92 50.55 -46.18
CA ASN A 987 -15.12 51.35 -46.36
C ASN A 987 -15.14 51.98 -47.76
N SER A 988 -16.22 51.77 -48.51
CA SER A 988 -16.40 52.26 -49.88
C SER A 988 -16.90 53.71 -49.97
N PHE A 989 -17.09 54.36 -48.84
CA PHE A 989 -17.51 55.75 -48.71
C PHE A 989 -16.47 56.56 -47.92
N ASP A 990 -16.43 57.86 -48.15
CA ASP A 990 -15.54 58.76 -47.44
C ASP A 990 -16.02 58.97 -45.99
N LEU A 991 -15.13 58.70 -45.02
CA LEU A 991 -15.44 58.89 -43.60
C LEU A 991 -15.74 60.35 -43.24
N GLY A 992 -15.27 61.32 -44.05
CA GLY A 992 -15.62 62.74 -43.89
C GLY A 992 -17.11 63.05 -44.09
N GLN A 993 -17.89 62.11 -44.62
CA GLN A 993 -19.35 62.23 -44.76
C GLN A 993 -20.14 61.77 -43.52
N ILE A 994 -19.45 61.20 -42.52
CA ILE A 994 -20.04 60.90 -41.22
C ILE A 994 -20.15 62.19 -40.42
N LEU A 995 -21.37 62.56 -40.04
CA LEU A 995 -21.65 63.76 -39.25
C LEU A 995 -21.44 63.50 -37.76
N ASP A 996 -21.87 62.33 -37.28
CA ASP A 996 -21.72 61.93 -35.88
C ASP A 996 -21.79 60.40 -35.75
N ILE A 997 -21.19 59.88 -34.68
CA ILE A 997 -21.30 58.49 -34.25
C ILE A 997 -21.86 58.49 -32.83
N GLN A 998 -23.04 57.92 -32.67
CA GLN A 998 -23.72 57.87 -31.38
C GLN A 998 -23.50 56.50 -30.72
N LEU A 999 -22.82 56.50 -29.58
CA LEU A 999 -22.72 55.35 -28.69
C LEU A 999 -23.96 55.27 -27.81
N VAL A 1000 -24.79 54.26 -28.05
CA VAL A 1000 -25.99 53.98 -27.29
C VAL A 1000 -25.70 52.89 -26.27
N LEU A 1001 -25.69 53.27 -25.00
CA LEU A 1001 -25.48 52.36 -23.88
C LEU A 1001 -26.81 52.03 -23.22
N TYR A 1002 -27.19 50.76 -23.20
CA TYR A 1002 -28.24 50.22 -22.35
C TYR A 1002 -27.57 49.60 -21.14
N TYR A 1003 -27.93 50.06 -19.95
CA TYR A 1003 -27.28 49.64 -18.71
C TYR A 1003 -28.28 49.57 -17.57
N ASP A 1004 -27.91 48.83 -16.53
CA ASP A 1004 -28.69 48.73 -15.31
C ASP A 1004 -27.86 49.08 -14.08
N GLY A 1005 -28.50 49.54 -13.00
CA GLY A 1005 -27.83 49.92 -11.77
C GLY A 1005 -28.76 49.92 -10.56
N PHE A 1006 -28.19 49.91 -9.37
CA PHE A 1006 -28.93 50.03 -8.11
C PHE A 1006 -28.90 51.48 -7.63
N PHE A 1007 -29.99 51.94 -7.01
CA PHE A 1007 -30.09 53.30 -6.48
C PHE A 1007 -29.97 53.32 -4.95
N ASP A 1008 -29.22 54.29 -4.42
CA ASP A 1008 -29.17 54.59 -2.99
C ASP A 1008 -29.21 56.11 -2.74
N ALA A 1009 -30.20 56.55 -1.94
CA ALA A 1009 -30.43 57.97 -1.68
C ALA A 1009 -29.31 58.64 -0.85
N SER A 1010 -28.60 57.88 -0.02
CA SER A 1010 -27.48 58.44 0.75
C SER A 1010 -26.28 58.69 -0.15
N LEU A 1011 -26.04 57.77 -1.09
CA LEU A 1011 -25.03 57.94 -2.13
C LEU A 1011 -25.35 59.12 -3.06
N GLU A 1012 -26.63 59.33 -3.41
CA GLU A 1012 -27.07 60.48 -4.22
C GLU A 1012 -26.65 61.80 -3.58
N GLN A 1013 -26.94 62.01 -2.30
CA GLN A 1013 -26.58 63.23 -1.58
C GLN A 1013 -25.07 63.46 -1.54
N GLN A 1014 -24.30 62.39 -1.33
CA GLN A 1014 -22.83 62.44 -1.34
C GLN A 1014 -22.29 62.84 -2.72
N ILE A 1015 -22.82 62.25 -3.79
CA ILE A 1015 -22.39 62.56 -5.16
C ILE A 1015 -22.77 63.98 -5.52
N VAL A 1016 -24.02 64.40 -5.30
CA VAL A 1016 -24.48 65.76 -5.63
C VAL A 1016 -23.65 66.82 -4.90
N ALA A 1017 -23.27 66.59 -3.64
CA ALA A 1017 -22.39 67.48 -2.89
C ALA A 1017 -20.94 67.50 -3.42
N ALA A 1018 -20.49 66.41 -4.06
CA ALA A 1018 -19.15 66.27 -4.61
C ALA A 1018 -19.03 66.69 -6.08
N LEU A 1019 -20.15 66.85 -6.80
CA LEU A 1019 -20.15 67.25 -8.21
C LEU A 1019 -19.55 68.66 -8.37
N PRO A 1020 -18.65 68.87 -9.34
CA PRO A 1020 -18.07 70.18 -9.58
C PRO A 1020 -19.13 71.14 -10.16
N ASN A 1021 -19.10 72.39 -9.69
CA ASN A 1021 -20.00 73.46 -10.17
C ASN A 1021 -19.58 74.05 -11.51
N SER A 1022 -18.31 73.91 -11.88
CA SER A 1022 -17.76 74.27 -13.18
C SER A 1022 -17.27 73.02 -13.92
N GLY A 1023 -17.12 73.14 -15.23
CA GLY A 1023 -16.54 72.09 -16.08
C GLY A 1023 -15.82 72.71 -17.27
N SER A 1024 -15.15 71.85 -18.04
CA SER A 1024 -14.51 72.22 -19.30
C SER A 1024 -15.04 71.32 -20.40
N ALA A 1025 -15.21 71.86 -21.60
CA ALA A 1025 -15.62 71.11 -22.78
C ALA A 1025 -14.88 71.61 -24.02
N ALA A 1026 -14.85 70.78 -25.05
CA ALA A 1026 -14.35 71.13 -26.37
C ALA A 1026 -15.49 71.02 -27.37
N ARG A 1027 -15.51 71.89 -28.38
CA ARG A 1027 -16.50 71.86 -29.46
C ARG A 1027 -15.87 72.25 -30.79
N ALA A 1028 -16.28 71.58 -31.86
CA ALA A 1028 -15.94 71.95 -33.23
C ALA A 1028 -17.11 72.72 -33.86
N LEU A 1029 -16.81 73.89 -34.43
CA LEU A 1029 -17.74 74.77 -35.10
C LEU A 1029 -17.28 74.99 -36.55
N GLY A 1030 -17.86 74.23 -37.48
CA GLY A 1030 -17.61 74.39 -38.93
C GLY A 1030 -18.59 75.36 -39.58
N LEU A 1031 -18.10 76.27 -40.41
CA LEU A 1031 -18.96 77.17 -41.19
C LEU A 1031 -19.91 76.37 -42.10
N ARG A 1032 -19.47 75.25 -42.66
CA ARG A 1032 -20.31 74.36 -43.49
C ARG A 1032 -21.57 73.87 -42.79
N LEU A 1033 -21.50 73.63 -41.48
CA LEU A 1033 -22.60 73.11 -40.69
C LEU A 1033 -23.45 74.21 -40.04
N TYR A 1034 -22.78 75.22 -39.47
CA TYR A 1034 -23.45 76.24 -38.64
C TYR A 1034 -23.77 77.53 -39.40
N ALA A 1035 -23.07 77.84 -40.49
CA ALA A 1035 -23.23 79.05 -41.29
C ALA A 1035 -22.94 78.80 -42.79
N PRO A 1036 -23.72 77.94 -43.49
CA PRO A 1036 -23.42 77.53 -44.87
C PRO A 1036 -23.50 78.68 -45.88
N ASP A 1037 -24.36 79.67 -45.63
CA ASP A 1037 -24.47 80.87 -46.47
C ASP A 1037 -23.21 81.75 -46.33
N GLU A 1038 -22.67 81.87 -45.13
CA GLU A 1038 -21.44 82.61 -44.83
C GLU A 1038 -20.21 81.91 -45.43
N LEU A 1039 -20.21 80.57 -45.46
CA LEU A 1039 -19.21 79.80 -46.20
C LEU A 1039 -19.29 80.10 -47.71
N PHE A 1040 -20.48 80.25 -48.29
CA PHE A 1040 -20.64 80.63 -49.69
C PHE A 1040 -20.13 82.05 -49.97
N PHE A 1041 -20.39 83.00 -49.06
CA PHE A 1041 -19.82 84.35 -49.16
C PHE A 1041 -18.29 84.33 -49.03
N LEU A 1042 -17.75 83.51 -48.14
CA LEU A 1042 -16.31 83.35 -48.00
C LEU A 1042 -15.66 82.83 -49.30
N LYS A 1043 -16.27 81.81 -49.94
CA LYS A 1043 -15.77 81.26 -51.21
C LYS A 1043 -15.88 82.22 -52.40
N SER A 1044 -16.86 83.13 -52.38
CA SER A 1044 -17.15 84.01 -53.53
C SER A 1044 -16.58 85.42 -53.39
N GLN A 1045 -16.45 85.93 -52.17
CA GLN A 1045 -16.05 87.31 -51.85
C GLN A 1045 -14.85 87.39 -50.90
N GLY A 1046 -14.37 86.26 -50.37
CA GLY A 1046 -13.26 86.21 -49.43
C GLY A 1046 -13.63 86.62 -48.00
N ASP A 1047 -14.91 86.71 -47.64
CA ASP A 1047 -15.37 87.15 -46.32
C ASP A 1047 -16.57 86.33 -45.84
N GLY A 1048 -16.56 85.91 -44.57
CA GLY A 1048 -17.65 85.15 -43.94
C GLY A 1048 -17.63 85.26 -42.42
N GLN A 1049 -18.80 85.14 -41.79
CA GLN A 1049 -18.98 85.32 -40.35
C GLN A 1049 -19.51 84.07 -39.66
N LEU A 1050 -19.14 83.87 -38.39
CA LEU A 1050 -19.68 82.84 -37.51
C LEU A 1050 -20.17 83.47 -36.21
N GLU A 1051 -21.49 83.52 -36.03
CA GLU A 1051 -22.11 83.99 -34.78
C GLU A 1051 -22.14 82.86 -33.74
N ILE A 1052 -21.29 82.96 -32.73
CA ILE A 1052 -21.22 81.98 -31.63
C ILE A 1052 -22.27 82.35 -30.58
N SER A 1053 -23.52 81.94 -30.81
CA SER A 1053 -24.65 82.23 -29.91
C SER A 1053 -24.86 81.15 -28.83
N PRO A 1054 -25.54 81.46 -27.70
CA PRO A 1054 -25.86 80.48 -26.67
C PRO A 1054 -26.66 79.27 -27.17
N SER A 1055 -27.44 79.42 -28.25
CA SER A 1055 -28.18 78.30 -28.88
C SER A 1055 -27.29 77.22 -29.48
N LEU A 1056 -26.02 77.53 -29.75
CA LEU A 1056 -25.06 76.55 -30.23
C LEU A 1056 -24.52 75.67 -29.09
N PHE A 1057 -24.83 75.93 -27.83
CA PHE A 1057 -24.29 75.19 -26.68
C PHE A 1057 -25.40 74.54 -25.85
N PRO A 1058 -25.09 73.47 -25.09
CA PRO A 1058 -26.05 72.86 -24.17
C PRO A 1058 -26.60 73.87 -23.13
N ALA A 1059 -27.93 73.91 -22.97
CA ALA A 1059 -28.61 74.87 -22.09
C ALA A 1059 -28.31 74.74 -20.58
N ASN A 1060 -27.63 73.66 -20.18
CA ASN A 1060 -27.15 73.42 -18.82
C ASN A 1060 -25.75 74.02 -18.57
N GLN A 1061 -25.08 74.53 -19.60
CA GLN A 1061 -23.82 75.25 -19.51
C GLN A 1061 -24.09 76.75 -19.62
N VAL A 1062 -23.58 77.52 -18.67
CA VAL A 1062 -23.70 78.98 -18.65
C VAL A 1062 -22.32 79.61 -18.51
N ASN A 1063 -22.19 80.85 -18.97
CA ASN A 1063 -20.94 81.62 -18.91
C ASN A 1063 -19.72 80.89 -19.52
N PRO A 1064 -19.78 80.37 -20.76
CA PRO A 1064 -18.62 79.75 -21.37
C PRO A 1064 -17.50 80.79 -21.58
N ARG A 1065 -16.29 80.42 -21.12
CA ARG A 1065 -15.06 81.19 -21.22
C ARG A 1065 -14.07 80.43 -22.07
N LEU A 1066 -13.57 81.04 -23.14
CA LEU A 1066 -12.64 80.40 -24.05
C LEU A 1066 -11.32 80.10 -23.33
N THR A 1067 -10.82 78.87 -23.39
CA THR A 1067 -9.53 78.48 -22.79
C THR A 1067 -8.47 78.22 -23.84
N ARG A 1068 -8.85 77.64 -24.97
CA ARG A 1068 -8.00 77.43 -26.14
C ARG A 1068 -8.86 77.38 -27.39
N TYR A 1069 -8.32 77.79 -28.53
CA TYR A 1069 -8.95 77.55 -29.81
C TYR A 1069 -7.92 77.15 -30.85
N LYS A 1070 -8.38 76.47 -31.89
CA LYS A 1070 -7.60 76.13 -33.07
C LYS A 1070 -8.43 76.38 -34.32
N LEU A 1071 -7.81 76.97 -35.33
CA LEU A 1071 -8.40 77.18 -36.65
C LEU A 1071 -7.85 76.14 -37.63
N GLN A 1072 -8.76 75.50 -38.37
CA GLN A 1072 -8.40 74.61 -39.47
C GLN A 1072 -9.27 74.93 -40.70
N VAL A 1073 -8.64 75.08 -41.85
CA VAL A 1073 -9.31 75.19 -43.14
C VAL A 1073 -9.18 73.86 -43.87
N VAL A 1074 -10.31 73.26 -44.21
CA VAL A 1074 -10.37 72.00 -44.94
C VAL A 1074 -10.52 72.32 -46.42
N GLY A 1075 -9.67 71.76 -47.28
CA GLY A 1075 -9.67 72.00 -48.73
C GLY A 1075 -8.55 71.23 -49.44
N GLU A 1076 -8.43 71.38 -50.76
CA GLU A 1076 -7.31 70.77 -51.49
C GLU A 1076 -5.96 71.32 -50.99
N ALA A 1077 -4.95 70.45 -50.85
CA ALA A 1077 -3.64 70.82 -50.31
C ALA A 1077 -2.99 72.03 -51.00
N ALA A 1078 -3.23 72.21 -52.31
CA ALA A 1078 -2.73 73.34 -53.08
C ALA A 1078 -3.40 74.69 -52.74
N ALA A 1079 -4.59 74.67 -52.14
CA ALA A 1079 -5.36 75.85 -51.77
C ALA A 1079 -5.14 76.27 -50.30
N VAL A 1080 -4.74 75.32 -49.43
CA VAL A 1080 -4.57 75.56 -47.98
C VAL A 1080 -3.11 75.78 -47.56
N ASP A 1081 -2.13 75.24 -48.28
CA ASP A 1081 -0.70 75.36 -47.93
C ASP A 1081 -0.21 76.81 -48.05
N GLY A 1082 0.13 77.42 -46.90
CA GLY A 1082 0.57 78.82 -46.81
C GLY A 1082 -0.56 79.85 -46.88
N LEU A 1083 -1.82 79.44 -46.80
CA LEU A 1083 -2.99 80.33 -46.80
C LEU A 1083 -2.98 81.24 -45.57
N LYS A 1084 -3.20 82.53 -45.78
CA LYS A 1084 -3.34 83.54 -44.72
C LYS A 1084 -4.81 83.88 -44.50
N VAL A 1085 -5.31 83.56 -43.31
CA VAL A 1085 -6.69 83.85 -42.91
C VAL A 1085 -6.67 84.89 -41.80
N ARG A 1086 -7.28 86.05 -42.05
CA ARG A 1086 -7.48 87.07 -41.02
C ARG A 1086 -8.77 86.76 -40.25
N VAL A 1087 -8.69 86.73 -38.93
CA VAL A 1087 -9.83 86.58 -38.03
C VAL A 1087 -10.01 87.85 -37.23
N ASP A 1088 -11.17 88.50 -37.35
CA ASP A 1088 -11.55 89.65 -36.53
C ASP A 1088 -12.47 89.19 -35.38
N PHE A 1089 -12.16 89.61 -34.16
CA PHE A 1089 -12.93 89.33 -32.95
C PHE A 1089 -13.77 90.56 -32.55
N ASP A 1090 -15.10 90.47 -32.67
CA ASP A 1090 -16.01 91.62 -32.52
C ASP A 1090 -15.98 92.23 -31.11
N SER A 1091 -15.77 91.40 -30.07
CA SER A 1091 -15.76 91.87 -28.68
C SER A 1091 -14.47 92.59 -28.26
N LEU A 1092 -13.33 92.23 -28.86
CA LEU A 1092 -12.01 92.78 -28.56
C LEU A 1092 -11.58 93.90 -29.51
N GLY A 1093 -12.22 93.99 -30.69
CA GLY A 1093 -11.81 94.93 -31.75
C GLY A 1093 -10.39 94.68 -32.27
N SER A 1094 -9.87 93.46 -32.09
CA SER A 1094 -8.57 93.02 -32.54
C SER A 1094 -8.71 92.04 -33.71
N SER A 1095 -7.67 91.96 -34.54
CA SER A 1095 -7.61 91.01 -35.64
C SER A 1095 -6.27 90.30 -35.66
N HIS A 1096 -6.30 89.03 -36.05
CA HIS A 1096 -5.11 88.18 -36.12
C HIS A 1096 -5.07 87.47 -37.47
N THR A 1097 -3.90 87.45 -38.13
CA THR A 1097 -3.71 86.76 -39.40
C THR A 1097 -2.95 85.46 -39.17
N PHE A 1098 -3.64 84.33 -39.33
CA PHE A 1098 -3.05 83.00 -39.21
C PHE A 1098 -2.47 82.55 -40.54
N THR A 1099 -1.26 81.99 -40.54
CA THR A 1099 -0.69 81.31 -41.72
C THR A 1099 -0.86 79.80 -41.55
N LEU A 1100 -1.50 79.15 -42.51
CA LEU A 1100 -1.80 77.72 -42.45
C LEU A 1100 -0.65 76.88 -43.00
N ASP A 1101 -0.47 75.69 -42.43
CA ASP A 1101 0.44 74.66 -42.93
C ASP A 1101 -0.17 73.84 -44.07
N SER A 1102 0.57 72.85 -44.57
CA SER A 1102 0.11 71.95 -45.64
C SER A 1102 -1.05 71.03 -45.26
N SER A 1103 -1.46 71.01 -43.98
CA SER A 1103 -2.66 70.34 -43.47
C SER A 1103 -3.85 71.29 -43.26
N GLY A 1104 -3.68 72.57 -43.62
CA GLY A 1104 -4.68 73.61 -43.42
C GLY A 1104 -4.86 74.03 -41.96
N SER A 1105 -3.91 73.69 -41.07
CA SER A 1105 -3.94 74.08 -39.66
C SER A 1105 -3.08 75.33 -39.43
N ALA A 1106 -3.54 76.25 -38.59
CA ALA A 1106 -2.71 77.35 -38.10
C ALA A 1106 -1.73 76.87 -37.01
N ASP A 1107 -0.58 77.55 -36.87
CA ASP A 1107 0.45 77.22 -35.88
C ASP A 1107 -0.09 77.40 -34.46
N ASP A 1108 0.12 76.40 -33.59
CA ASP A 1108 -0.36 76.41 -32.19
C ASP A 1108 0.20 77.59 -31.37
N SER A 1109 1.29 78.23 -31.83
CA SER A 1109 1.90 79.42 -31.19
C SER A 1109 1.25 80.75 -31.58
N ASP A 1110 0.40 80.78 -32.62
CA ASP A 1110 -0.29 81.99 -33.09
C ASP A 1110 -1.58 82.31 -32.31
N PHE A 1111 -2.06 81.38 -31.46
CA PHE A 1111 -3.30 81.53 -30.71
C PHE A 1111 -3.11 82.30 -29.39
N GLY A 1112 -3.72 83.48 -29.29
CA GLY A 1112 -3.64 84.40 -28.15
C GLY A 1112 -5.02 84.90 -27.69
N ASP A 1113 -5.22 86.21 -27.56
CA ASP A 1113 -6.55 86.80 -27.32
C ASP A 1113 -7.54 86.25 -28.38
N PRO A 1114 -8.74 85.71 -28.02
CA PRO A 1114 -9.57 86.00 -26.83
C PRO A 1114 -9.50 85.02 -25.64
N ILE A 1115 -8.40 84.28 -25.42
CA ILE A 1115 -8.34 83.31 -24.31
C ILE A 1115 -8.66 83.96 -22.95
N GLY A 1116 -9.67 83.45 -22.25
CA GLY A 1116 -10.18 83.89 -20.95
C GLY A 1116 -11.49 84.69 -21.02
N GLU A 1117 -11.84 85.20 -22.20
CA GLU A 1117 -13.06 85.99 -22.43
C GLU A 1117 -14.29 85.11 -22.73
N SER A 1118 -15.47 85.74 -22.82
CA SER A 1118 -16.69 85.01 -23.15
C SER A 1118 -16.62 84.46 -24.57
N LEU A 1119 -16.99 83.18 -24.72
CA LEU A 1119 -17.05 82.52 -26.02
C LEU A 1119 -18.18 83.06 -26.92
N PHE A 1120 -19.16 83.77 -26.35
CA PHE A 1120 -20.32 84.26 -27.10
C PHE A 1120 -20.03 85.59 -27.79
N GLU A 1121 -19.59 85.51 -29.05
CA GLU A 1121 -19.34 86.66 -29.92
C GLU A 1121 -19.39 86.24 -31.40
N THR A 1122 -19.25 87.20 -32.32
CA THR A 1122 -19.18 86.93 -33.76
C THR A 1122 -17.73 86.97 -34.22
N TRP A 1123 -17.28 85.90 -34.87
CA TRP A 1123 -15.94 85.82 -35.47
C TRP A 1123 -16.06 86.03 -36.98
N ARG A 1124 -15.28 86.96 -37.53
CA ARG A 1124 -15.25 87.22 -38.98
C ARG A 1124 -13.97 86.67 -39.57
N PHE A 1125 -14.09 85.87 -40.62
CA PHE A 1125 -12.98 85.29 -41.36
C PHE A 1125 -12.85 86.01 -42.70
N THR A 1126 -11.69 86.61 -42.95
CA THR A 1126 -11.38 87.33 -44.20
C THR A 1126 -10.12 86.74 -44.84
N ILE A 1127 -10.24 86.36 -46.11
CA ILE A 1127 -9.16 85.90 -46.99
C ILE A 1127 -8.98 86.96 -48.07
N ASP A 1128 -8.02 87.86 -47.86
CA ASP A 1128 -7.73 88.94 -48.79
C ASP A 1128 -6.90 88.41 -49.98
N GLU A 1129 -7.35 88.70 -51.20
CA GLU A 1129 -6.65 88.36 -52.45
C GLU A 1129 -5.25 88.99 -52.51
N ALA A 1130 -5.04 90.16 -51.88
CA ALA A 1130 -3.75 90.83 -51.83
C ALA A 1130 -2.71 90.09 -50.96
N GLU A 1131 -3.17 89.37 -49.93
CA GLU A 1131 -2.31 88.58 -49.03
C GLU A 1131 -2.14 87.13 -49.50
N ASN A 1132 -3.03 86.65 -50.39
CA ASN A 1132 -3.09 85.28 -50.92
C ASN A 1132 -3.19 85.26 -52.46
N PRO A 1133 -2.14 85.69 -53.19
CA PRO A 1133 -2.23 85.82 -54.64
C PRO A 1133 -2.29 84.45 -55.34
N GLY A 1134 -3.36 84.23 -56.11
CA GLY A 1134 -3.51 83.04 -56.96
C GLY A 1134 -4.16 81.83 -56.29
N THR A 1135 -4.67 81.96 -55.06
CA THR A 1135 -5.42 80.91 -54.37
C THR A 1135 -6.84 80.81 -54.91
N ASP A 1136 -7.26 79.61 -55.33
CA ASP A 1136 -8.64 79.34 -55.71
C ASP A 1136 -9.50 79.03 -54.47
N LEU A 1137 -10.28 80.02 -54.02
CA LEU A 1137 -11.15 79.90 -52.85
C LEU A 1137 -12.29 78.88 -53.05
N THR A 1138 -12.57 78.45 -54.28
CA THR A 1138 -13.58 77.41 -54.55
C THR A 1138 -13.14 76.02 -54.09
N MET A 1139 -11.82 75.82 -53.93
CA MET A 1139 -11.21 74.57 -53.44
C MET A 1139 -11.18 74.47 -51.91
N ILE A 1140 -11.63 75.51 -51.19
CA ILE A 1140 -11.87 75.44 -49.75
C ILE A 1140 -13.20 74.72 -49.53
N GLU A 1141 -13.22 73.68 -48.73
CA GLU A 1141 -14.40 72.90 -48.38
C GLU A 1141 -15.12 73.44 -47.14
N ASP A 1142 -14.38 73.74 -46.06
CA ASP A 1142 -14.91 74.23 -44.78
C ASP A 1142 -13.86 75.04 -44.00
N ILE A 1143 -14.30 75.90 -43.08
CA ILE A 1143 -13.48 76.46 -42.01
C ILE A 1143 -14.01 75.91 -40.69
N ALA A 1144 -13.21 75.09 -40.03
CA ALA A 1144 -13.51 74.49 -38.74
C ALA A 1144 -12.77 75.22 -37.61
N LEU A 1145 -13.55 75.78 -36.69
CA LEU A 1145 -13.06 76.36 -35.45
C LEU A 1145 -13.22 75.36 -34.31
N TYR A 1146 -12.13 74.93 -33.71
CA TYR A 1146 -12.13 74.11 -32.50
C TYR A 1146 -11.97 75.01 -31.29
N VAL A 1147 -12.89 74.96 -30.34
CA VAL A 1147 -12.82 75.75 -29.11
C VAL A 1147 -12.85 74.82 -27.90
N GLU A 1148 -11.91 75.02 -26.98
CA GLU A 1148 -11.97 74.53 -25.61
C GLU A 1148 -12.46 75.69 -24.74
N TYR A 1149 -13.40 75.41 -23.84
CA TYR A 1149 -13.98 76.43 -22.97
C TYR A 1149 -14.32 75.87 -21.60
N ASP A 1150 -14.14 76.70 -20.59
CA ASP A 1150 -14.65 76.47 -19.24
C ASP A 1150 -16.07 77.03 -19.14
N PHE A 1151 -16.93 76.38 -18.39
CA PHE A 1151 -18.30 76.83 -18.19
C PHE A 1151 -18.75 76.54 -16.76
N ASP A 1152 -19.74 77.30 -16.31
CA ASP A 1152 -20.46 77.01 -15.07
C ASP A 1152 -21.68 76.15 -15.39
N TYR A 1153 -21.94 75.13 -14.59
CA TYR A 1153 -23.19 74.40 -14.70
C TYR A 1153 -24.33 75.24 -14.13
N ARG A 1154 -25.46 75.25 -14.85
CA ARG A 1154 -26.68 75.91 -14.39
C ARG A 1154 -27.13 75.31 -13.04
N SER A 1155 -27.19 76.14 -12.02
CA SER A 1155 -27.61 75.80 -10.65
C SER A 1155 -29.09 75.49 -10.53
#